data_AF-A0A2V8BZG4-F1
#
_entry.id   AF-A0A2V8BZG4-F1
#
_cell.length_a   1.000
_cell.length_b   1.000
_cell.length_c   1.000
_cell.angle_alpha   90.00
_cell.angle_beta   90.00
_cell.angle_gamma   90.00
#
_symmetry.space_group_name_H-M   'P 1'
#
loop_
_entity.id
_entity.type
_entity.pdbx_description
1 polymer ?
#
loop_
_entity_poly.entity_id
_entity_poly.type
_entity_poly.pdbx_seq_one_letter_code
_entity_poly.pdbx_strand_id
1 'polypeptide(L)'
;GKYLTAVAGERLVLDFRTLIFRQLQRLSLSYHDSVGTADSVYRIQNDAQAIRYLVIDGFIPSVGAFVTLVSMIYVMIRMDWQLTLLALAISPPILLATQAYRPRLRRQSREVRKLESAAMAVVHEVLSALRVVKAFTQEEHESERFVRRSDEGVSGRIHLALAEGQFGLVVGLATLFIGIGHVRSGVLSLGNLLLLMGYLGKLYDPVKTISRKVATVQGYLASIERAFAVLDEPADVEERPGAQPLRRARGAIAFRNVSFGYGADRPVLHDVSFDVEAGTRLGIVGTSGAGKTTLMNLLMRFYDPTAGSVLLDGVDLRDYRLEDLRRQFAVVLQDSVLFSTSIAANIAYGNHGLGRDAIVAAAQAAYAHDFIVRLPRGYDTQVGERGGQLSGGQRQRIALARAFLQDSPILILDEPTSAVDTESESAILAGIKRLMRGRTVLVITHRSSMLDGCAALVAIENGRVVADATPSPASTRPSVTPSALRKRPSNVMNHPAARAWCELYPGVEPLQITPLRVRKQKNKIYRIDFAGRSGVVAKRGLKEGALIERAVYERVLPRVAVPTLGYHGFLEEPDGEHCWIFIDEAIGDSYSRLLAGHRAEAGRWLGLLHASAADVPINGHLPDGGPRRYLEILQATCDFIQQHLDNPVLTPDDVALLEQHQARLCDIAARWDRLEEVCEGAPRTLVHGDFNGKNLRLRSENGHSSIVVFDWEAAGWGVPAADLAQAAQFSSLSASPDLPSYWSMVRERWPNASPDALERLAHCGSAFRALAGLSWALPNLASDWAHACAPNVQVYMTELNDALERLGWDKR
;
A
#
# COMPACT_ATOMS: atom_id res chain seq x y z
N GLY A 1 -34.90 -2.18 42.59
CA GLY A 1 -33.51 -1.70 42.72
C GLY A 1 -32.63 -2.27 41.63
N LYS A 2 -31.96 -3.40 41.90
CA LYS A 2 -30.94 -4.00 41.01
C LYS A 2 -31.41 -4.30 39.57
N TYR A 3 -32.67 -4.75 39.40
CA TYR A 3 -33.25 -4.97 38.06
C TYR A 3 -33.36 -3.67 37.25
N LEU A 4 -33.87 -2.59 37.86
CA LEU A 4 -34.04 -1.30 37.18
C LEU A 4 -32.69 -0.69 36.79
N THR A 5 -31.68 -0.78 37.66
CA THR A 5 -30.32 -0.33 37.34
C THR A 5 -29.70 -1.16 36.21
N ALA A 6 -29.92 -2.48 36.19
CA ALA A 6 -29.42 -3.33 35.11
C ALA A 6 -30.10 -2.97 33.77
N VAL A 7 -31.43 -2.84 33.74
CA VAL A 7 -32.18 -2.47 32.53
C VAL A 7 -31.77 -1.08 32.02
N ALA A 8 -31.66 -0.09 32.90
CA ALA A 8 -31.22 1.26 32.52
C ALA A 8 -29.78 1.24 31.97
N GLY A 9 -28.89 0.47 32.59
CA GLY A 9 -27.50 0.36 32.16
C GLY A 9 -27.31 -0.29 30.81
N GLU A 10 -27.96 -1.43 30.58
CA GLU A 10 -27.86 -2.13 29.31
C GLU A 10 -28.48 -1.31 28.16
N ARG A 11 -29.61 -0.63 28.39
CA ARG A 11 -30.21 0.26 27.38
C ARG A 11 -29.30 1.44 27.05
N LEU A 12 -28.74 2.11 28.07
CA LEU A 12 -27.82 3.23 27.87
C LEU A 12 -26.61 2.83 27.02
N VAL A 13 -26.03 1.65 27.28
CA VAL A 13 -24.90 1.15 26.49
C VAL A 13 -25.33 0.79 25.07
N LEU A 14 -26.49 0.15 24.90
CA LEU A 14 -27.01 -0.21 23.57
C LEU A 14 -27.21 1.04 22.72
N ASP A 15 -27.84 2.07 23.26
CA ASP A 15 -28.10 3.33 22.56
C ASP A 15 -26.78 4.02 22.19
N PHE A 16 -25.83 4.10 23.14
CA PHE A 16 -24.54 4.74 22.89
C PHE A 16 -23.68 3.97 21.87
N ARG A 17 -23.64 2.63 21.96
CA ARG A 17 -23.00 1.78 20.94
C ARG A 17 -23.64 1.96 19.57
N THR A 18 -24.96 2.10 19.52
CA THR A 18 -25.68 2.31 18.26
C THR A 18 -25.33 3.65 17.63
N LEU A 19 -25.20 4.71 18.45
CA LEU A 19 -24.76 6.03 17.97
C LEU A 19 -23.35 5.98 17.41
N ILE A 20 -22.38 5.42 18.16
CA ILE A 20 -20.98 5.30 17.72
C ILE A 20 -20.90 4.45 16.46
N PHE A 21 -21.61 3.32 16.40
CA PHE A 21 -21.61 2.43 15.24
C PHE A 21 -22.16 3.13 13.99
N ARG A 22 -23.28 3.87 14.12
CA ARG A 22 -23.84 4.65 13.01
C ARG A 22 -22.90 5.75 12.56
N GLN A 23 -22.21 6.42 13.48
CA GLN A 23 -21.23 7.45 13.12
C GLN A 23 -20.04 6.85 12.40
N LEU A 24 -19.45 5.76 12.90
CA LEU A 24 -18.33 5.06 12.24
C LEU A 24 -18.68 4.60 10.81
N GLN A 25 -19.93 4.24 10.54
CA GLN A 25 -20.39 3.91 9.18
C GLN A 25 -20.50 5.13 8.25
N ARG A 26 -20.62 6.35 8.81
CA ARG A 26 -20.69 7.62 8.07
C ARG A 26 -19.33 8.27 7.88
N LEU A 27 -18.37 7.99 8.77
CA LEU A 27 -16.99 8.44 8.63
C LEU A 27 -16.35 7.87 7.36
N SER A 28 -15.37 8.60 6.85
CA SER A 28 -14.71 8.30 5.59
C SER A 28 -13.82 7.06 5.67
N LEU A 29 -13.43 6.56 4.50
CA LEU A 29 -12.41 5.51 4.42
C LEU A 29 -11.06 5.99 4.98
N SER A 30 -10.72 7.28 4.89
CA SER A 30 -9.44 7.82 5.41
C SER A 30 -9.38 7.74 6.94
N TYR A 31 -10.51 7.98 7.61
CA TYR A 31 -10.60 7.74 9.04
C TYR A 31 -10.30 6.27 9.38
N HIS A 32 -10.92 5.33 8.67
CA HIS A 32 -10.71 3.90 8.92
C HIS A 32 -9.30 3.42 8.58
N ASP A 33 -8.67 3.99 7.54
CA ASP A 33 -7.30 3.66 7.13
C ASP A 33 -6.26 4.21 8.11
N SER A 34 -6.52 5.36 8.74
CA SER A 34 -5.58 6.01 9.68
C SER A 34 -5.71 5.49 11.11
N VAL A 35 -6.94 5.30 11.59
CA VAL A 35 -7.23 4.88 12.97
C VAL A 35 -7.22 3.35 13.09
N GLY A 36 -7.56 2.65 12.02
CA GLY A 36 -7.63 1.20 11.96
C GLY A 36 -8.94 0.61 12.53
N THR A 37 -9.36 -0.52 11.96
CA THR A 37 -10.62 -1.19 12.36
C THR A 37 -10.59 -1.68 13.81
N ALA A 38 -9.41 -2.09 14.31
CA ALA A 38 -9.26 -2.59 15.68
C ALA A 38 -9.56 -1.53 16.73
N ASP A 39 -9.13 -0.28 16.50
CA ASP A 39 -9.42 0.84 17.39
C ASP A 39 -10.91 1.19 17.36
N SER A 40 -11.52 1.25 16.17
CA SER A 40 -12.97 1.47 16.05
C SER A 40 -13.79 0.40 16.80
N VAL A 41 -13.39 -0.87 16.72
CA VAL A 41 -14.01 -1.96 17.49
C VAL A 41 -13.77 -1.78 18.99
N TYR A 42 -12.55 -1.41 19.40
CA TYR A 42 -12.23 -1.14 20.79
C TYR A 42 -13.10 -0.02 21.37
N ARG A 43 -13.32 1.06 20.62
CA ARG A 43 -14.16 2.18 21.05
C ARG A 43 -15.62 1.75 21.27
N ILE A 44 -16.19 0.95 20.37
CA ILE A 44 -17.55 0.42 20.54
C ILE A 44 -17.64 -0.58 21.71
N GLN A 45 -16.64 -1.45 21.86
CA GLN A 45 -16.70 -2.53 22.85
C GLN A 45 -16.40 -2.03 24.27
N ASN A 46 -15.30 -1.29 24.43
CA ASN A 46 -14.73 -0.90 25.72
C ASN A 46 -15.08 0.53 26.11
N ASP A 47 -14.86 1.51 25.22
CA ASP A 47 -15.09 2.92 25.58
C ASP A 47 -16.58 3.25 25.71
N ALA A 48 -17.44 2.68 24.86
CA ALA A 48 -18.89 2.85 25.00
C ALA A 48 -19.44 2.26 26.31
N GLN A 49 -18.79 1.22 26.88
CA GLN A 49 -19.18 0.65 28.17
C GLN A 49 -18.90 1.60 29.34
N ALA A 50 -17.94 2.53 29.20
CA ALA A 50 -17.58 3.45 30.26
C ALA A 50 -18.76 4.34 30.71
N ILE A 51 -19.72 4.61 29.81
CA ILE A 51 -20.92 5.38 30.16
C ILE A 51 -21.77 4.69 31.25
N ARG A 52 -21.88 3.35 31.21
CA ARG A 52 -22.55 2.56 32.23
C ARG A 52 -21.83 2.66 33.55
N TYR A 53 -20.51 2.46 33.52
CA TYR A 53 -19.70 2.49 34.73
C TYR A 53 -19.70 3.88 35.39
N LEU A 54 -19.72 4.96 34.61
CA LEU A 54 -19.78 6.31 35.16
C LEU A 54 -21.14 6.61 35.82
N VAL A 55 -22.24 6.30 35.14
CA VAL A 55 -23.59 6.63 35.63
C VAL A 55 -24.07 5.66 36.72
N ILE A 56 -23.88 4.36 36.53
CA ILE A 56 -24.50 3.32 37.37
C ILE A 56 -23.56 2.80 38.44
N ASP A 57 -22.27 2.62 38.13
CA ASP A 57 -21.30 2.10 39.11
C ASP A 57 -20.54 3.22 39.83
N GLY A 58 -20.50 4.40 39.22
CA GLY A 58 -19.87 5.62 39.71
C GLY A 58 -20.86 6.52 40.43
N PHE A 59 -21.75 7.19 39.71
CA PHE A 59 -22.61 8.25 40.23
C PHE A 59 -23.64 7.74 41.25
N ILE A 60 -24.48 6.76 40.89
CA ILE A 60 -25.53 6.23 41.79
C ILE A 60 -24.95 5.75 43.15
N PRO A 61 -23.88 4.93 43.20
CA PRO A 61 -23.32 4.46 44.46
C PRO A 61 -22.55 5.54 45.20
N SER A 62 -22.02 6.57 44.50
CA SER A 62 -21.39 7.72 45.16
C SER A 62 -22.43 8.56 45.88
N VAL A 63 -23.58 8.80 45.25
CA VAL A 63 -24.73 9.44 45.92
C VAL A 63 -25.20 8.58 47.08
N GLY A 64 -25.33 7.26 46.90
CA GLY A 64 -25.68 6.34 47.98
C GLY A 64 -24.69 6.34 49.14
N ALA A 65 -23.39 6.33 48.86
CA ALA A 65 -22.34 6.39 49.88
C ALA A 65 -22.31 7.75 50.60
N PHE A 66 -22.55 8.84 49.87
CA PHE A 66 -22.68 10.18 50.46
C PHE A 66 -23.90 10.27 51.38
N VAL A 67 -25.07 9.81 50.92
CA VAL A 67 -26.29 9.76 51.74
C VAL A 67 -26.09 8.86 52.95
N THR A 68 -25.43 7.71 52.80
CA THR A 68 -25.11 6.81 53.92
C THR A 68 -24.18 7.47 54.93
N LEU A 69 -23.13 8.16 54.46
CA LEU A 69 -22.19 8.89 55.31
C LEU A 69 -22.91 10.00 56.10
N VAL A 70 -23.72 10.83 55.42
CA VAL A 70 -24.50 11.91 56.06
C VAL A 70 -25.51 11.33 57.05
N SER A 71 -26.23 10.28 56.66
CA SER A 71 -27.21 9.61 57.53
C SER A 71 -26.56 9.01 58.77
N MET A 72 -25.36 8.42 58.62
CA MET A 72 -24.64 7.84 59.72
C MET A 72 -24.08 8.89 60.67
N ILE A 73 -23.52 9.99 60.15
CA ILE A 73 -23.13 11.15 60.97
C ILE A 73 -24.34 11.70 61.71
N TYR A 74 -25.49 11.85 61.05
CA TYR A 74 -26.73 12.30 61.68
C TYR A 74 -27.17 11.36 62.82
N VAL A 75 -27.21 10.04 62.58
CA VAL A 75 -27.55 9.05 63.61
C VAL A 75 -26.57 9.09 64.76
N MET A 76 -25.26 9.18 64.49
CA MET A 76 -24.23 9.29 65.51
C MET A 76 -24.43 10.56 66.37
N ILE A 77 -24.68 11.73 65.76
CA ILE A 77 -24.97 12.98 66.49
C ILE A 77 -26.20 12.82 67.39
N ARG A 78 -27.25 12.12 66.91
CA ARG A 78 -28.48 11.90 67.68
C ARG A 78 -28.32 10.91 68.83
N MET A 79 -27.43 9.93 68.70
CA MET A 79 -27.12 8.98 69.78
C MET A 79 -26.22 9.64 70.83
N ASP A 80 -25.11 10.23 70.41
CA ASP A 80 -24.17 10.94 71.28
C ASP A 80 -23.38 11.99 70.48
N TRP A 81 -23.81 13.26 70.60
CA TRP A 81 -23.19 14.37 69.88
C TRP A 81 -21.76 14.67 70.35
N GLN A 82 -21.41 14.34 71.60
CA GLN A 82 -20.08 14.57 72.17
C GLN A 82 -19.07 13.55 71.63
N LEU A 83 -19.43 12.26 71.64
CA LEU A 83 -18.61 11.20 71.05
C LEU A 83 -18.49 11.38 69.53
N THR A 84 -19.51 11.90 68.86
CA THR A 84 -19.48 12.16 67.42
C THR A 84 -18.56 13.31 67.05
N LEU A 85 -18.61 14.43 67.78
CA LEU A 85 -17.67 15.53 67.59
C LEU A 85 -16.24 15.09 67.85
N LEU A 86 -16.02 14.23 68.85
CA LEU A 86 -14.70 13.67 69.11
C LEU A 86 -14.23 12.74 67.98
N ALA A 87 -15.10 11.86 67.47
CA ALA A 87 -14.81 11.03 66.30
C ALA A 87 -14.45 11.88 65.07
N LEU A 88 -15.21 12.96 64.84
CA LEU A 88 -14.97 13.90 63.75
C LEU A 88 -13.69 14.71 63.95
N ALA A 89 -13.30 15.02 65.19
CA ALA A 89 -12.04 15.70 65.51
C ALA A 89 -10.81 14.79 65.31
N ILE A 90 -10.93 13.49 65.57
CA ILE A 90 -9.86 12.49 65.34
C ILE A 90 -9.77 12.10 63.85
N SER A 91 -10.79 12.38 63.04
CA SER A 91 -10.85 12.00 61.63
C SER A 91 -9.87 12.75 60.70
N PRO A 92 -9.68 14.09 60.75
CA PRO A 92 -8.76 14.82 59.87
C PRO A 92 -7.30 14.32 59.91
N PRO A 93 -6.69 14.04 61.07
CA PRO A 93 -5.35 13.43 61.13
C PRO A 93 -5.27 12.09 60.40
N ILE A 94 -6.27 11.22 60.58
CA ILE A 94 -6.35 9.91 59.92
C ILE A 94 -6.51 10.09 58.40
N LEU A 95 -7.36 11.03 57.98
CA LEU A 95 -7.55 11.36 56.56
C LEU A 95 -6.28 11.93 55.93
N LEU A 96 -5.55 12.81 56.62
CA LEU A 96 -4.28 13.37 56.17
C LEU A 96 -3.19 12.29 56.06
N ALA A 97 -3.08 11.40 57.04
CA ALA A 97 -2.17 10.25 56.98
C ALA A 97 -2.51 9.32 55.80
N THR A 98 -3.81 9.08 55.57
CA THR A 98 -4.29 8.32 54.41
C THR A 98 -3.97 9.02 53.09
N GLN A 99 -4.13 10.34 53.01
CA GLN A 99 -3.78 11.11 51.81
C GLN A 99 -2.27 11.14 51.54
N ALA A 100 -1.44 11.23 52.59
CA ALA A 100 0.02 11.20 52.48
C ALA A 100 0.54 9.84 52.00
N TYR A 101 -0.10 8.73 52.40
CA TYR A 101 0.27 7.38 51.98
C TYR A 101 -0.27 7.02 50.57
N ARG A 102 -1.31 7.73 50.11
CA ARG A 102 -2.02 7.50 48.84
C ARG A 102 -1.15 7.47 47.58
N PRO A 103 -0.16 8.37 47.34
CA PRO A 103 0.63 8.36 46.12
C PRO A 103 1.52 7.11 46.02
N ARG A 104 2.05 6.63 47.15
CA ARG A 104 2.87 5.43 47.23
C ARG A 104 2.05 4.18 46.86
N LEU A 105 0.88 4.04 47.47
CA LEU A 105 -0.04 2.93 47.20
C LEU A 105 -0.57 2.97 45.75
N ARG A 106 -0.87 4.16 45.22
CA ARG A 106 -1.25 4.35 43.81
C ARG A 106 -0.14 3.96 42.84
N ARG A 107 1.13 4.25 43.14
CA ARG A 107 2.27 3.85 42.30
C ARG A 107 2.39 2.33 42.25
N GLN A 108 2.41 1.66 43.40
CA GLN A 108 2.46 0.19 43.48
C GLN A 108 1.25 -0.48 42.79
N SER A 109 0.04 0.04 43.01
CA SER A 109 -1.16 -0.46 42.33
C SER A 109 -1.09 -0.31 40.80
N ARG A 110 -0.55 0.81 40.30
CA ARG A 110 -0.33 1.02 38.87
C ARG A 110 0.70 0.05 38.30
N GLU A 111 1.78 -0.22 39.04
CA GLU A 111 2.83 -1.15 38.65
C GLU A 111 2.30 -2.59 38.56
N VAL A 112 1.56 -3.04 39.57
CA VAL A 112 0.86 -4.34 39.56
C VAL A 112 -0.10 -4.44 38.37
N ARG A 113 -0.90 -3.39 38.11
CA ARG A 113 -1.83 -3.37 36.97
C ARG A 113 -1.10 -3.38 35.62
N LYS A 114 0.09 -2.80 35.54
CA LYS A 114 0.95 -2.84 34.35
C LYS A 114 1.46 -4.26 34.10
N LEU A 115 1.90 -4.98 35.14
CA LEU A 115 2.34 -6.37 35.05
C LEU A 115 1.19 -7.30 34.63
N GLU A 116 0.00 -7.10 35.19
CA GLU A 116 -1.21 -7.84 34.80
C GLU A 116 -1.59 -7.59 33.34
N SER A 117 -1.51 -6.33 32.89
CA SER A 117 -1.77 -5.99 31.48
C SER A 117 -0.72 -6.60 30.55
N ALA A 118 0.55 -6.67 30.95
CA ALA A 118 1.61 -7.31 30.19
C ALA A 118 1.41 -8.83 30.06
N ALA A 119 0.95 -9.50 31.12
CA ALA A 119 0.61 -10.93 31.04
C ALA A 119 -0.59 -11.19 30.10
N MET A 120 -1.61 -10.33 30.13
CA MET A 120 -2.75 -10.42 29.21
C MET A 120 -2.37 -10.10 27.76
N ALA A 121 -1.39 -9.21 27.53
CA ALA A 121 -0.87 -8.93 26.20
C ALA A 121 -0.25 -10.17 25.56
N VAL A 122 0.51 -10.98 26.33
CA VAL A 122 1.06 -12.27 25.85
C VAL A 122 -0.06 -13.20 25.38
N VAL A 123 -1.16 -13.31 26.14
CA VAL A 123 -2.31 -14.14 25.74
C VAL A 123 -2.93 -13.64 24.43
N HIS A 124 -3.13 -12.33 24.29
CA HIS A 124 -3.67 -11.76 23.06
C HIS A 124 -2.77 -12.00 21.85
N GLU A 125 -1.45 -11.84 22.01
CA GLU A 125 -0.46 -12.06 20.96
C GLU A 125 -0.46 -13.53 20.51
N VAL A 126 -0.38 -14.47 21.47
CA VAL A 126 -0.37 -15.92 21.19
C VAL A 126 -1.66 -16.37 20.52
N LEU A 127 -2.83 -15.90 20.96
CA LEU A 127 -4.10 -16.28 20.34
C LEU A 127 -4.28 -15.67 18.94
N SER A 128 -3.76 -14.46 18.72
CA SER A 128 -3.81 -13.80 17.40
C SER A 128 -2.87 -14.47 16.39
N ALA A 129 -1.74 -15.01 16.87
CA ALA A 129 -0.74 -15.70 16.07
C ALA A 129 -0.73 -17.23 16.27
N LEU A 130 -1.85 -17.81 16.72
CA LEU A 130 -1.89 -19.21 17.16
C LEU A 130 -1.42 -20.21 16.10
N ARG A 131 -1.69 -19.91 14.82
CA ARG A 131 -1.19 -20.73 13.69
C ARG A 131 0.33 -20.75 13.61
N VAL A 132 1.00 -19.63 13.91
CA VAL A 132 2.46 -19.52 13.94
C VAL A 132 2.99 -20.32 15.12
N VAL A 133 2.44 -20.09 16.32
CA VAL A 133 2.86 -20.83 17.53
C VAL A 133 2.73 -22.35 17.33
N LYS A 134 1.64 -22.80 16.70
CA LYS A 134 1.43 -24.21 16.34
C LYS A 134 2.36 -24.71 15.24
N ALA A 135 2.62 -23.91 14.21
CA ALA A 135 3.50 -24.30 13.09
C ALA A 135 4.96 -24.46 13.53
N PHE A 136 5.40 -23.66 14.51
CA PHE A 136 6.76 -23.69 15.06
C PHE A 136 6.88 -24.48 16.37
N THR A 137 5.79 -25.11 16.85
CA THR A 137 5.75 -25.94 18.06
C THR A 137 6.29 -25.21 19.31
N GLN A 138 5.88 -23.95 19.51
CA GLN A 138 6.36 -23.08 20.59
C GLN A 138 5.38 -22.94 21.76
N GLU A 139 4.39 -23.82 21.91
CA GLU A 139 3.34 -23.69 22.94
C GLU A 139 3.89 -23.65 24.36
N GLU A 140 4.90 -24.45 24.66
CA GLU A 140 5.50 -24.55 25.99
C GLU A 140 6.32 -23.29 26.33
N HIS A 141 7.08 -22.77 25.36
CA HIS A 141 7.81 -21.51 25.50
C HIS A 141 6.88 -20.32 25.80
N GLU A 142 5.77 -20.22 25.08
CA GLU A 142 4.79 -19.16 25.30
C GLU A 142 4.02 -19.33 26.61
N SER A 143 3.77 -20.57 27.04
CA SER A 143 3.21 -20.89 28.36
C SER A 143 4.15 -20.42 29.48
N GLU A 144 5.45 -20.73 29.39
CA GLU A 144 6.45 -20.27 30.37
C GLU A 144 6.56 -18.75 30.41
N ARG A 145 6.54 -18.08 29.24
CA ARG A 145 6.52 -16.62 29.14
C ARG A 145 5.30 -16.02 29.83
N PHE A 146 4.12 -16.62 29.69
CA PHE A 146 2.90 -16.22 30.41
C PHE A 146 3.02 -16.43 31.92
N VAL A 147 3.49 -17.61 32.36
CA VAL A 147 3.65 -17.94 33.78
C VAL A 147 4.62 -16.97 34.45
N ARG A 148 5.79 -16.71 33.84
CA ARG A 148 6.79 -15.76 34.35
C ARG A 148 6.21 -14.35 34.55
N ARG A 149 5.50 -13.84 33.56
CA ARG A 149 4.84 -12.51 33.64
C ARG A 149 3.71 -12.47 34.66
N SER A 150 2.99 -13.58 34.83
CA SER A 150 1.92 -13.69 35.82
C SER A 150 2.46 -13.75 37.25
N ASP A 151 3.58 -14.44 37.45
CA ASP A 151 4.22 -14.60 38.76
C ASP A 151 4.75 -13.25 39.31
N GLU A 152 5.36 -12.43 38.43
CA GLU A 152 5.71 -11.03 38.72
C GLU A 152 4.49 -10.23 39.24
N GLY A 153 3.32 -10.41 38.62
CA GLY A 153 2.08 -9.77 39.03
C GLY A 153 1.48 -10.33 40.34
N VAL A 154 1.66 -11.63 40.61
CA VAL A 154 1.24 -12.26 41.88
C VAL A 154 2.06 -11.74 43.05
N SER A 155 3.39 -11.73 42.92
CA SER A 155 4.29 -11.19 43.96
C SER A 155 3.99 -9.72 44.27
N GLY A 156 3.77 -8.91 43.22
CA GLY A 156 3.35 -7.52 43.38
C GLY A 156 2.01 -7.35 44.10
N ARG A 157 1.02 -8.22 43.84
CA ARG A 157 -0.28 -8.22 44.57
C ARG A 157 -0.13 -8.60 46.02
N ILE A 158 0.69 -9.59 46.35
CA ILE A 158 0.95 -10.01 47.73
C ILE A 158 1.61 -8.86 48.50
N HIS A 159 2.61 -8.20 47.90
CA HIS A 159 3.26 -7.03 48.51
C HIS A 159 2.30 -5.86 48.71
N LEU A 160 1.41 -5.60 47.73
CA LEU A 160 0.39 -4.57 47.86
C LEU A 160 -0.62 -4.90 48.97
N ALA A 161 -1.07 -6.16 49.07
CA ALA A 161 -1.99 -6.61 50.11
C ALA A 161 -1.35 -6.52 51.52
N LEU A 162 -0.06 -6.86 51.64
CA LEU A 162 0.71 -6.70 52.87
C LEU A 162 0.86 -5.22 53.24
N ALA A 163 1.16 -4.34 52.29
CA ALA A 163 1.26 -2.90 52.53
C ALA A 163 -0.09 -2.29 52.95
N GLU A 164 -1.20 -2.72 52.33
CA GLU A 164 -2.56 -2.33 52.75
C GLU A 164 -2.90 -2.81 54.16
N GLY A 165 -2.52 -4.06 54.50
CA GLY A 165 -2.71 -4.64 55.83
C GLY A 165 -1.90 -3.92 56.91
N GLN A 166 -0.63 -3.63 56.63
CA GLN A 166 0.25 -2.87 57.53
C GLN A 166 -0.28 -1.45 57.78
N PHE A 167 -0.74 -0.76 56.74
CA PHE A 167 -1.36 0.55 56.89
C PHE A 167 -2.62 0.50 57.77
N GLY A 168 -3.48 -0.52 57.56
CA GLY A 168 -4.65 -0.75 58.40
C GLY A 168 -4.32 -0.97 59.88
N LEU A 169 -3.26 -1.74 60.16
CA LEU A 169 -2.78 -1.97 61.52
C LEU A 169 -2.21 -0.71 62.16
N VAL A 170 -1.41 0.09 61.44
CA VAL A 170 -0.85 1.35 61.94
C VAL A 170 -1.96 2.34 62.29
N VAL A 171 -2.98 2.49 61.42
CA VAL A 171 -4.13 3.36 61.68
C VAL A 171 -4.93 2.85 62.89
N GLY A 172 -5.16 1.53 63.00
CA GLY A 172 -5.85 0.93 64.13
C GLY A 172 -5.12 1.14 65.47
N LEU A 173 -3.80 0.92 65.49
CA LEU A 173 -2.97 1.13 66.68
C LEU A 173 -2.85 2.61 67.06
N ALA A 174 -2.73 3.52 66.08
CA ALA A 174 -2.70 4.96 66.34
C ALA A 174 -4.03 5.45 66.93
N THR A 175 -5.16 4.97 66.40
CA THR A 175 -6.49 5.29 66.92
C THR A 175 -6.65 4.75 68.34
N LEU A 176 -6.16 3.52 68.62
CA LEU A 176 -6.20 2.91 69.94
C LEU A 176 -5.34 3.68 70.95
N PHE A 177 -4.13 4.11 70.55
CA PHE A 177 -3.23 4.90 71.39
C PHE A 177 -3.83 6.25 71.79
N ILE A 178 -4.39 6.97 70.80
CA ILE A 178 -5.11 8.23 71.04
C ILE A 178 -6.31 7.98 71.97
N GLY A 179 -7.10 6.94 71.71
CA GLY A 179 -8.26 6.57 72.52
C GLY A 179 -7.91 6.23 73.98
N ILE A 180 -6.82 5.51 74.22
CA ILE A 180 -6.32 5.20 75.58
C ILE A 180 -5.89 6.48 76.31
N GLY A 181 -5.26 7.43 75.61
CA GLY A 181 -4.92 8.74 76.17
C GLY A 181 -6.15 9.51 76.68
N HIS A 182 -7.24 9.48 75.91
CA HIS A 182 -8.52 10.09 76.30
C HIS A 182 -9.24 9.35 77.44
N VAL A 183 -9.07 8.03 77.57
CA VAL A 183 -9.58 7.28 78.73
C VAL A 183 -8.80 7.64 79.99
N ARG A 184 -7.47 7.76 79.91
CA ARG A 184 -6.61 8.13 81.03
C ARG A 184 -6.85 9.55 81.54
N SER A 185 -7.22 10.48 80.67
CA SER A 185 -7.58 11.85 81.06
C SER A 185 -9.01 11.98 81.63
N GLY A 186 -9.75 10.88 81.76
CA GLY A 186 -11.13 10.89 82.25
C GLY A 186 -12.16 11.41 81.24
N VAL A 187 -11.74 11.70 80.00
CA VAL A 187 -12.60 12.22 78.94
C VAL A 187 -13.46 11.12 78.32
N LEU A 188 -12.99 9.85 78.32
CA LEU A 188 -13.73 8.69 77.83
C LEU A 188 -13.80 7.53 78.85
N SER A 189 -14.91 6.80 78.86
CA SER A 189 -14.99 5.48 79.49
C SER A 189 -14.48 4.38 78.53
N LEU A 190 -14.08 3.23 79.08
CA LEU A 190 -13.68 2.07 78.26
C LEU A 190 -14.80 1.60 77.33
N GLY A 191 -16.06 1.63 77.80
CA GLY A 191 -17.23 1.32 76.99
C GLY A 191 -17.40 2.28 75.81
N ASN A 192 -17.24 3.58 76.06
CA ASN A 192 -17.32 4.61 75.02
C ASN A 192 -16.18 4.50 74.00
N LEU A 193 -14.99 4.02 74.41
CA LEU A 193 -13.88 3.78 73.49
C LEU A 193 -14.18 2.63 72.52
N LEU A 194 -14.73 1.51 73.01
CA LEU A 194 -15.15 0.39 72.15
C LEU A 194 -16.26 0.81 71.18
N LEU A 195 -17.18 1.65 71.66
CA LEU A 195 -18.29 2.19 70.88
C LEU A 195 -17.79 3.16 69.79
N LEU A 196 -16.83 4.03 70.14
CA LEU A 196 -16.11 4.91 69.21
C LEU A 196 -15.36 4.13 68.13
N MET A 197 -14.67 3.05 68.49
CA MET A 197 -13.98 2.17 67.53
C MET A 197 -14.97 1.50 66.56
N GLY A 198 -16.12 1.05 67.07
CA GLY A 198 -17.20 0.49 66.24
C GLY A 198 -17.77 1.52 65.26
N TYR A 199 -17.95 2.77 65.69
CA TYR A 199 -18.42 3.86 64.83
C TYR A 199 -17.37 4.29 63.81
N LEU A 200 -16.10 4.36 64.19
CA LEU A 200 -15.02 4.72 63.28
C LEU A 200 -14.81 3.64 62.20
N GLY A 201 -14.92 2.36 62.57
CA GLY A 201 -14.93 1.25 61.62
C GLY A 201 -16.06 1.35 60.59
N LYS A 202 -17.28 1.69 61.04
CA LYS A 202 -18.42 1.91 60.13
C LYS A 202 -18.24 3.15 59.25
N LEU A 203 -17.66 4.24 59.75
CA LEU A 203 -17.32 5.45 58.97
C LEU A 203 -16.24 5.22 57.91
N TYR A 204 -15.30 4.32 58.18
CA TYR A 204 -14.17 4.05 57.30
C TYR A 204 -14.60 3.39 55.98
N ASP A 205 -15.58 2.49 55.99
CA ASP A 205 -16.00 1.72 54.81
C ASP A 205 -16.62 2.59 53.68
N PRO A 206 -17.57 3.51 53.95
CA PRO A 206 -18.07 4.46 52.96
C PRO A 206 -16.97 5.38 52.40
N VAL A 207 -16.09 5.89 53.26
CA VAL A 207 -14.97 6.78 52.87
C VAL A 207 -13.97 6.02 51.98
N LYS A 208 -13.61 4.79 52.34
CA LYS A 208 -12.77 3.90 51.53
C LYS A 208 -13.42 3.58 50.19
N THR A 209 -14.73 3.41 50.15
CA THR A 209 -15.50 3.15 48.92
C THR A 209 -15.50 4.37 48.00
N ILE A 210 -15.77 5.57 48.51
CA ILE A 210 -15.70 6.82 47.74
C ILE A 210 -14.27 7.03 47.21
N SER A 211 -13.24 6.86 48.06
CA SER A 211 -11.84 7.07 47.69
C SER A 211 -11.33 6.12 46.60
N ARG A 212 -11.76 4.84 46.63
CA ARG A 212 -11.46 3.85 45.58
C ARG A 212 -12.15 4.21 44.27
N LYS A 213 -13.42 4.63 44.32
CA LYS A 213 -14.20 4.94 43.12
C LYS A 213 -13.74 6.20 42.38
N VAL A 214 -13.18 7.20 43.07
CA VAL A 214 -12.67 8.43 42.41
C VAL A 214 -11.60 8.14 41.36
N ALA A 215 -10.68 7.20 41.62
CA ALA A 215 -9.64 6.84 40.65
C ALA A 215 -10.21 6.12 39.41
N THR A 216 -11.22 5.27 39.62
CA THR A 216 -11.89 4.54 38.54
C THR A 216 -12.73 5.47 37.67
N VAL A 217 -13.41 6.45 38.28
CA VAL A 217 -14.20 7.48 37.58
C VAL A 217 -13.33 8.29 36.60
N GLN A 218 -12.11 8.68 37.00
CA GLN A 218 -11.16 9.38 36.11
C GLN A 218 -10.79 8.54 34.86
N GLY A 219 -10.61 7.22 35.03
CA GLY A 219 -10.35 6.33 33.90
C GLY A 219 -11.54 6.23 32.95
N TYR A 220 -12.77 6.14 33.48
CA TYR A 220 -13.98 6.11 32.67
C TYR A 220 -14.28 7.42 31.96
N LEU A 221 -13.98 8.56 32.58
CA LEU A 221 -14.07 9.88 31.94
C LEU A 221 -13.22 9.94 30.66
N ALA A 222 -11.96 9.50 30.73
CA ALA A 222 -11.09 9.46 29.55
C ALA A 222 -11.59 8.50 28.45
N SER A 223 -12.19 7.37 28.83
CA SER A 223 -12.84 6.46 27.86
C SER A 223 -14.06 7.09 27.20
N ILE A 224 -14.90 7.78 27.97
CA ILE A 224 -16.07 8.48 27.45
C ILE A 224 -15.63 9.61 26.51
N GLU A 225 -14.59 10.36 26.86
CA GLU A 225 -14.03 11.42 26.02
C GLU A 225 -13.58 10.89 24.66
N ARG A 226 -12.87 9.74 24.61
CA ARG A 226 -12.52 9.09 23.33
C ARG A 226 -13.72 8.61 22.54
N ALA A 227 -14.77 8.14 23.21
CA ALA A 227 -16.01 7.73 22.55
C ALA A 227 -16.76 8.94 21.94
N PHE A 228 -16.82 10.05 22.67
CA PHE A 228 -17.39 11.31 22.14
C PHE A 228 -16.54 11.89 21.02
N ALA A 229 -15.22 11.79 21.08
CA ALA A 229 -14.36 12.20 19.98
C ALA A 229 -14.71 11.52 18.65
N VAL A 230 -15.19 10.26 18.66
CA VAL A 230 -15.71 9.61 17.44
C VAL A 230 -17.01 10.26 16.96
N LEU A 231 -17.90 10.62 17.88
CA LEU A 231 -19.18 11.24 17.57
C LEU A 231 -19.01 12.67 17.03
N ASP A 232 -17.96 13.36 17.50
CA ASP A 232 -17.61 14.72 17.10
C ASP A 232 -16.76 14.77 15.82
N GLU A 233 -16.25 13.63 15.35
CA GLU A 233 -15.49 13.55 14.11
C GLU A 233 -16.41 13.87 12.91
N PRO A 234 -16.07 14.87 12.08
CA PRO A 234 -16.87 15.23 10.91
C PRO A 234 -16.81 14.12 9.85
N ALA A 235 -17.86 14.01 9.05
CA ALA A 235 -17.82 13.13 7.88
C ALA A 235 -17.08 13.84 6.73
N ASP A 236 -16.06 13.22 6.13
CA ASP A 236 -15.31 13.85 5.02
C ASP A 236 -16.18 14.14 3.78
N VAL A 237 -17.29 13.42 3.63
CA VAL A 237 -18.23 13.59 2.50
C VAL A 237 -19.62 13.91 3.06
N GLU A 238 -19.93 15.19 3.18
CA GLU A 238 -21.26 15.65 3.58
C GLU A 238 -22.22 15.74 2.38
N GLU A 239 -23.48 15.40 2.62
CA GLU A 239 -24.55 15.62 1.66
C GLU A 239 -24.95 17.11 1.68
N ARG A 240 -24.91 17.76 0.50
CA ARG A 240 -25.28 19.17 0.39
C ARG A 240 -26.77 19.38 0.73
N PRO A 241 -27.14 20.47 1.41
CA PRO A 241 -28.54 20.85 1.57
C PRO A 241 -29.21 21.00 0.20
N GLY A 242 -30.25 20.20 -0.06
CA GLY A 242 -30.95 20.19 -1.35
C GLY A 242 -30.37 19.26 -2.42
N ALA A 243 -29.53 18.28 -2.02
CA ALA A 243 -29.02 17.25 -2.92
C ALA A 243 -30.14 16.57 -3.74
N GLN A 244 -29.90 16.47 -5.04
CA GLN A 244 -30.88 16.02 -6.02
C GLN A 244 -31.00 14.48 -6.00
N PRO A 245 -32.22 13.93 -6.05
CA PRO A 245 -32.41 12.49 -6.15
C PRO A 245 -31.97 11.96 -7.51
N LEU A 246 -31.41 10.75 -7.55
CA LEU A 246 -30.95 10.11 -8.78
C LEU A 246 -31.50 8.68 -8.90
N ARG A 247 -32.45 8.48 -9.84
CA ARG A 247 -33.09 7.16 -10.00
C ARG A 247 -32.21 6.17 -10.78
N ARG A 248 -31.81 6.53 -12.00
CA ARG A 248 -30.93 5.73 -12.85
C ARG A 248 -30.16 6.65 -13.79
N ALA A 249 -28.83 6.63 -13.70
CA ALA A 249 -27.95 7.39 -14.57
C ALA A 249 -27.91 6.79 -15.99
N ARG A 250 -27.62 7.64 -16.98
CA ARG A 250 -27.20 7.20 -18.32
C ARG A 250 -25.79 6.60 -18.27
N GLY A 251 -24.94 7.16 -17.42
CA GLY A 251 -23.61 6.63 -17.13
C GLY A 251 -22.48 7.33 -17.86
N ALA A 252 -22.66 8.58 -18.29
CA ALA A 252 -21.58 9.40 -18.82
C ALA A 252 -20.78 10.02 -17.67
N ILE A 253 -19.46 9.83 -17.65
CA ILE A 253 -18.58 10.25 -16.56
C ILE A 253 -17.58 11.26 -17.09
N ALA A 254 -17.32 12.32 -16.33
CA ALA A 254 -16.28 13.29 -16.68
C ALA A 254 -15.44 13.65 -15.46
N PHE A 255 -14.12 13.64 -15.62
CA PHE A 255 -13.18 14.25 -14.68
C PHE A 255 -12.77 15.61 -15.25
N ARG A 256 -12.87 16.68 -14.44
CA ARG A 256 -12.52 18.05 -14.82
C ARG A 256 -11.51 18.63 -13.84
N ASN A 257 -10.26 18.72 -14.28
CA ASN A 257 -9.13 19.31 -13.55
C ASN A 257 -8.99 18.77 -12.13
N VAL A 258 -9.19 17.46 -11.98
CA VAL A 258 -9.28 16.81 -10.67
C VAL A 258 -7.89 16.64 -10.06
N SER A 259 -7.69 17.23 -8.88
CA SER A 259 -6.51 16.99 -8.06
C SER A 259 -6.94 16.47 -6.68
N PHE A 260 -6.18 15.53 -6.13
CA PHE A 260 -6.51 14.91 -4.85
C PHE A 260 -5.27 14.40 -4.12
N GLY A 261 -5.29 14.49 -2.79
CA GLY A 261 -4.34 13.85 -1.88
C GLY A 261 -5.04 13.40 -0.60
N TYR A 262 -4.59 12.29 0.00
CA TYR A 262 -5.12 11.78 1.28
C TYR A 262 -4.67 12.63 2.50
N GLY A 263 -3.81 13.62 2.26
CA GLY A 263 -3.31 14.60 3.21
C GLY A 263 -2.55 15.70 2.45
N ALA A 264 -2.28 16.83 3.11
CA ALA A 264 -1.57 17.95 2.47
C ALA A 264 -0.15 17.59 2.01
N ASP A 265 0.46 16.59 2.65
CA ASP A 265 1.79 16.05 2.37
C ASP A 265 1.79 14.83 1.42
N ARG A 266 0.60 14.32 1.04
CA ARG A 266 0.44 13.09 0.24
C ARG A 266 -0.46 13.31 -0.98
N PRO A 267 -0.06 14.17 -1.94
CA PRO A 267 -0.80 14.32 -3.18
C PRO A 267 -0.68 13.05 -4.04
N VAL A 268 -1.79 12.64 -4.65
CA VAL A 268 -1.87 11.40 -5.45
C VAL A 268 -2.31 11.67 -6.88
N LEU A 269 -3.26 12.57 -7.10
CA LEU A 269 -3.75 12.95 -8.43
C LEU A 269 -3.49 14.43 -8.69
N HIS A 270 -3.09 14.74 -9.91
CA HIS A 270 -2.70 16.08 -10.34
C HIS A 270 -3.37 16.42 -11.67
N ASP A 271 -4.33 17.35 -11.64
CA ASP A 271 -5.00 17.92 -12.82
C ASP A 271 -5.52 16.87 -13.83
N VAL A 272 -6.19 15.84 -13.31
CA VAL A 272 -6.77 14.75 -14.10
C VAL A 272 -8.02 15.24 -14.82
N SER A 273 -8.04 15.11 -16.15
CA SER A 273 -9.20 15.40 -16.99
C SER A 273 -9.38 14.36 -18.08
N PHE A 274 -10.58 13.77 -18.18
CA PHE A 274 -10.98 12.86 -19.26
C PHE A 274 -12.50 12.65 -19.24
N ASP A 275 -13.04 12.14 -20.35
CA ASP A 275 -14.46 11.87 -20.54
C ASP A 275 -14.72 10.39 -20.86
N VAL A 276 -15.84 9.88 -20.37
CA VAL A 276 -16.33 8.53 -20.68
C VAL A 276 -17.79 8.65 -21.08
N GLU A 277 -18.09 8.37 -22.34
CA GLU A 277 -19.48 8.34 -22.81
C GLU A 277 -20.27 7.19 -22.18
N ALA A 278 -21.59 7.36 -22.08
CA ALA A 278 -22.47 6.32 -21.58
C ALA A 278 -22.38 5.04 -22.41
N GLY A 279 -22.23 3.89 -21.76
CA GLY A 279 -22.07 2.59 -22.41
C GLY A 279 -20.64 2.25 -22.85
N THR A 280 -19.69 3.18 -22.69
CA THR A 280 -18.29 2.97 -23.05
C THR A 280 -17.58 2.05 -22.05
N ARG A 281 -16.66 1.23 -22.58
CA ARG A 281 -15.75 0.42 -21.78
C ARG A 281 -14.39 1.11 -21.74
N LEU A 282 -14.03 1.64 -20.59
CA LEU A 282 -12.75 2.29 -20.34
C LEU A 282 -11.82 1.33 -19.59
N GLY A 283 -10.62 1.09 -20.12
CA GLY A 283 -9.53 0.49 -19.37
C GLY A 283 -8.66 1.55 -18.71
N ILE A 284 -8.31 1.35 -17.44
CA ILE A 284 -7.41 2.23 -16.69
C ILE A 284 -6.12 1.46 -16.40
N VAL A 285 -5.01 1.97 -16.92
CA VAL A 285 -3.68 1.34 -16.82
C VAL A 285 -2.69 2.26 -16.13
N GLY A 286 -1.69 1.68 -15.46
CA GLY A 286 -0.66 2.42 -14.74
C GLY A 286 0.06 1.54 -13.73
N THR A 287 1.23 1.97 -13.26
CA THR A 287 1.99 1.25 -12.24
C THR A 287 1.23 1.15 -10.91
N SER A 288 1.62 0.23 -10.02
CA SER A 288 1.12 0.27 -8.64
C SER A 288 1.43 1.63 -8.02
N GLY A 289 0.50 2.16 -7.22
CA GLY A 289 0.60 3.50 -6.63
C GLY A 289 0.37 4.68 -7.59
N ALA A 290 0.07 4.46 -8.87
CA ALA A 290 -0.13 5.57 -9.82
C ALA A 290 -1.40 6.41 -9.59
N GLY A 291 -2.34 5.94 -8.76
CA GLY A 291 -3.61 6.65 -8.45
C GLY A 291 -4.88 6.00 -9.02
N LYS A 292 -4.82 4.78 -9.57
CA LYS A 292 -5.96 4.07 -10.17
C LYS A 292 -7.14 3.87 -9.19
N THR A 293 -6.86 3.29 -8.01
CA THR A 293 -7.85 3.10 -6.94
C THR A 293 -8.39 4.44 -6.43
N THR A 294 -7.57 5.48 -6.40
CA THR A 294 -8.00 6.83 -6.02
C THR A 294 -9.05 7.40 -7.00
N LEU A 295 -8.93 7.17 -8.31
CA LEU A 295 -9.98 7.56 -9.26
C LEU A 295 -11.31 6.86 -8.97
N MET A 296 -11.27 5.56 -8.68
CA MET A 296 -12.47 4.81 -8.31
C MET A 296 -13.11 5.38 -7.05
N ASN A 297 -12.30 5.67 -6.02
CA ASN A 297 -12.78 6.21 -4.77
C ASN A 297 -13.43 7.59 -4.94
N LEU A 298 -12.87 8.45 -5.80
CA LEU A 298 -13.47 9.75 -6.14
C LEU A 298 -14.77 9.59 -6.95
N LEU A 299 -14.80 8.64 -7.88
CA LEU A 299 -15.98 8.37 -8.71
C LEU A 299 -17.17 7.84 -7.89
N MET A 300 -16.90 7.00 -6.88
CA MET A 300 -17.92 6.51 -5.93
C MET A 300 -18.19 7.50 -4.80
N ARG A 301 -17.51 8.66 -4.81
CA ARG A 301 -17.58 9.70 -3.79
C ARG A 301 -17.36 9.13 -2.38
N PHE A 302 -16.32 8.32 -2.24
CA PHE A 302 -15.72 8.01 -0.94
C PHE A 302 -14.84 9.15 -0.44
N TYR A 303 -14.36 9.97 -1.36
CA TYR A 303 -13.70 11.25 -1.10
C TYR A 303 -14.23 12.30 -2.07
N ASP A 304 -14.22 13.56 -1.65
CA ASP A 304 -14.39 14.69 -2.56
C ASP A 304 -12.99 15.15 -3.06
N PRO A 305 -12.88 15.60 -4.33
CA PRO A 305 -11.60 16.04 -4.87
C PRO A 305 -11.13 17.33 -4.18
N THR A 306 -9.82 17.45 -3.95
CA THR A 306 -9.21 18.66 -3.34
C THR A 306 -9.35 19.88 -4.27
N ALA A 307 -9.28 19.66 -5.59
CA ALA A 307 -9.58 20.64 -6.61
C ALA A 307 -10.24 19.98 -7.82
N GLY A 308 -11.03 20.76 -8.57
CA GLY A 308 -11.78 20.28 -9.74
C GLY A 308 -13.14 19.67 -9.37
N SER A 309 -13.68 18.89 -10.31
CA SER A 309 -14.98 18.22 -10.15
C SER A 309 -15.04 16.91 -10.91
N VAL A 310 -15.70 15.92 -10.33
CA VAL A 310 -16.13 14.70 -11.02
C VAL A 310 -17.61 14.86 -11.34
N LEU A 311 -18.03 14.52 -12.56
CA LEU A 311 -19.40 14.66 -13.02
C LEU A 311 -19.97 13.31 -13.48
N LEU A 312 -21.26 13.12 -13.21
CA LEU A 312 -22.09 12.04 -13.73
C LEU A 312 -23.27 12.64 -14.49
N ASP A 313 -23.37 12.32 -15.78
CA ASP A 313 -24.35 12.83 -16.73
C ASP A 313 -24.35 14.37 -16.83
N GLY A 314 -23.20 15.00 -16.59
CA GLY A 314 -23.00 16.45 -16.64
C GLY A 314 -23.27 17.20 -15.33
N VAL A 315 -23.64 16.49 -14.26
CA VAL A 315 -23.87 17.06 -12.92
C VAL A 315 -22.74 16.63 -11.98
N ASP A 316 -22.24 17.55 -11.16
CA ASP A 316 -21.20 17.25 -10.17
C ASP A 316 -21.70 16.20 -9.16
N LEU A 317 -20.85 15.22 -8.83
CA LEU A 317 -21.21 14.16 -7.86
C LEU A 317 -21.65 14.72 -6.50
N ARG A 318 -21.19 15.92 -6.15
CA ARG A 318 -21.50 16.59 -4.89
C ARG A 318 -22.95 17.08 -4.79
N ASP A 319 -23.63 17.20 -5.93
CA ASP A 319 -25.02 17.67 -6.00
C ASP A 319 -26.05 16.53 -5.95
N TYR A 320 -25.62 15.27 -5.98
CA TYR A 320 -26.50 14.11 -5.82
C TYR A 320 -26.62 13.67 -4.37
N ARG A 321 -27.78 13.09 -4.03
CA ARG A 321 -27.96 12.32 -2.79
C ARG A 321 -26.99 11.14 -2.79
N LEU A 322 -26.26 10.97 -1.68
CA LEU A 322 -25.10 10.06 -1.66
C LEU A 322 -25.52 8.59 -1.84
N GLU A 323 -26.65 8.20 -1.24
CA GLU A 323 -27.22 6.87 -1.40
C GLU A 323 -27.62 6.58 -2.85
N ASP A 324 -28.31 7.54 -3.48
CA ASP A 324 -28.77 7.43 -4.86
C ASP A 324 -27.60 7.36 -5.85
N LEU A 325 -26.55 8.15 -5.61
CA LEU A 325 -25.30 8.12 -6.38
C LEU A 325 -24.63 6.74 -6.28
N ARG A 326 -24.43 6.22 -5.06
CA ARG A 326 -23.73 4.93 -4.86
C ARG A 326 -24.51 3.75 -5.44
N ARG A 327 -25.84 3.83 -5.49
CA ARG A 327 -26.68 2.84 -6.19
C ARG A 327 -26.41 2.78 -7.71
N GLN A 328 -25.78 3.80 -8.31
CA GLN A 328 -25.44 3.81 -9.74
C GLN A 328 -24.19 2.99 -10.10
N PHE A 329 -23.43 2.52 -9.10
CA PHE A 329 -22.19 1.77 -9.30
C PHE A 329 -22.31 0.34 -8.79
N ALA A 330 -21.99 -0.63 -9.64
CA ALA A 330 -21.72 -2.00 -9.23
C ALA A 330 -20.21 -2.22 -9.24
N VAL A 331 -19.66 -2.79 -8.17
CA VAL A 331 -18.21 -2.90 -8.00
C VAL A 331 -17.81 -4.36 -7.76
N VAL A 332 -16.79 -4.81 -8.49
CA VAL A 332 -16.16 -6.11 -8.31
C VAL A 332 -14.69 -5.86 -7.98
N LEU A 333 -14.33 -6.04 -6.72
CA LEU A 333 -12.98 -5.81 -6.20
C LEU A 333 -12.08 -7.03 -6.41
N GLN A 334 -10.78 -6.80 -6.25
CA GLN A 334 -9.73 -7.81 -6.31
C GLN A 334 -9.94 -8.89 -5.24
N ASP A 335 -10.09 -8.45 -3.99
CA ASP A 335 -10.41 -9.31 -2.85
C ASP A 335 -11.91 -9.27 -2.55
N SER A 336 -12.61 -10.32 -2.98
CA SER A 336 -14.04 -10.47 -2.70
C SER A 336 -14.31 -10.76 -1.21
N VAL A 337 -14.65 -9.72 -0.46
CA VAL A 337 -15.05 -9.83 0.95
C VAL A 337 -16.47 -10.41 1.06
N LEU A 338 -16.60 -11.53 1.76
CA LEU A 338 -17.90 -12.11 2.13
C LEU A 338 -18.16 -11.92 3.63
N PHE A 339 -19.40 -11.58 3.96
CA PHE A 339 -19.87 -11.52 5.34
C PHE A 339 -20.11 -12.94 5.86
N SER A 340 -19.88 -13.17 7.15
CA SER A 340 -20.10 -14.44 7.86
C SER A 340 -21.60 -14.78 8.00
N THR A 341 -22.28 -14.97 6.88
CA THR A 341 -23.70 -15.28 6.74
C THR A 341 -23.92 -16.29 5.61
N SER A 342 -25.16 -16.59 5.25
CA SER A 342 -25.46 -17.51 4.14
C SER A 342 -25.01 -16.95 2.79
N ILE A 343 -24.81 -17.84 1.81
CA ILE A 343 -24.53 -17.43 0.43
C ILE A 343 -25.68 -16.56 -0.11
N ALA A 344 -26.94 -16.93 0.15
CA ALA A 344 -28.10 -16.12 -0.23
C ALA A 344 -28.02 -14.69 0.34
N ALA A 345 -27.73 -14.54 1.63
CA ALA A 345 -27.62 -13.23 2.27
C ALA A 345 -26.44 -12.42 1.72
N ASN A 346 -25.33 -13.09 1.39
CA ASN A 346 -24.21 -12.46 0.71
C ASN A 346 -24.62 -11.94 -0.67
N ILE A 347 -25.33 -12.70 -1.50
CA ILE A 347 -25.80 -12.23 -2.82
C ILE A 347 -26.82 -11.09 -2.66
N ALA A 348 -27.77 -11.24 -1.73
CA ALA A 348 -28.80 -10.25 -1.41
C ALA A 348 -28.23 -8.90 -0.93
N TYR A 349 -26.97 -8.85 -0.50
CA TYR A 349 -26.28 -7.61 -0.17
C TYR A 349 -26.24 -6.61 -1.34
N GLY A 350 -26.29 -7.09 -2.59
CA GLY A 350 -26.40 -6.21 -3.76
C GLY A 350 -27.74 -5.48 -3.85
N ASN A 351 -28.83 -6.10 -3.37
CA ASN A 351 -30.16 -5.49 -3.29
C ASN A 351 -31.09 -6.31 -2.36
N HIS A 352 -31.31 -5.83 -1.14
CA HIS A 352 -32.13 -6.53 -0.13
C HIS A 352 -33.63 -6.57 -0.44
N GLY A 353 -34.13 -5.79 -1.40
CA GLY A 353 -35.55 -5.72 -1.74
C GLY A 353 -36.04 -6.82 -2.67
N LEU A 354 -35.15 -7.69 -3.16
CA LEU A 354 -35.46 -8.70 -4.17
C LEU A 354 -35.64 -10.10 -3.55
N GLY A 355 -36.60 -10.85 -4.08
CA GLY A 355 -36.92 -12.21 -3.64
C GLY A 355 -35.88 -13.26 -4.03
N ARG A 356 -36.07 -14.50 -3.53
CA ARG A 356 -35.12 -15.61 -3.73
C ARG A 356 -34.90 -15.97 -5.20
N ASP A 357 -35.91 -15.79 -6.06
CA ASP A 357 -35.78 -16.04 -7.50
C ASP A 357 -34.77 -15.11 -8.17
N ALA A 358 -34.73 -13.84 -7.77
CA ALA A 358 -33.75 -12.88 -8.27
C ALA A 358 -32.32 -13.24 -7.82
N ILE A 359 -32.18 -13.73 -6.59
CA ILE A 359 -30.90 -14.23 -6.05
C ILE A 359 -30.42 -15.44 -6.89
N VAL A 360 -31.32 -16.36 -7.23
CA VAL A 360 -30.99 -17.54 -8.06
C VAL A 360 -30.61 -17.10 -9.47
N ALA A 361 -31.38 -16.22 -10.10
CA ALA A 361 -31.10 -15.70 -11.43
C ALA A 361 -29.74 -14.97 -11.50
N ALA A 362 -29.42 -14.15 -10.49
CA ALA A 362 -28.13 -13.47 -10.38
C ALA A 362 -26.97 -14.47 -10.22
N ALA A 363 -27.15 -15.51 -9.39
CA ALA A 363 -26.18 -16.58 -9.22
C ALA A 363 -25.96 -17.39 -10.51
N GLN A 364 -27.01 -17.65 -11.29
CA GLN A 364 -26.89 -18.31 -12.59
C GLN A 364 -26.14 -17.43 -13.60
N ALA A 365 -26.46 -16.13 -13.65
CA ALA A 365 -25.76 -15.18 -14.52
C ALA A 365 -24.26 -15.06 -14.20
N ALA A 366 -23.90 -15.24 -12.92
CA ALA A 366 -22.52 -15.25 -12.43
C ALA A 366 -21.82 -16.63 -12.47
N TYR A 367 -22.46 -17.67 -13.04
CA TYR A 367 -21.96 -19.05 -13.02
C TYR A 367 -21.69 -19.59 -11.60
N ALA A 368 -22.40 -19.07 -10.60
CA ALA A 368 -22.29 -19.46 -9.21
C ALA A 368 -23.28 -20.57 -8.82
N HIS A 369 -24.44 -20.62 -9.48
CA HIS A 369 -25.53 -21.53 -9.11
C HIS A 369 -25.10 -23.00 -8.98
N ASP A 370 -24.37 -23.53 -9.96
CA ASP A 370 -24.04 -24.96 -10.04
C ASP A 370 -23.17 -25.43 -8.87
N PHE A 371 -22.23 -24.60 -8.40
CA PHE A 371 -21.43 -24.97 -7.22
C PHE A 371 -22.23 -24.75 -5.94
N ILE A 372 -23.08 -23.72 -5.89
CA ILE A 372 -23.90 -23.42 -4.71
C ILE A 372 -24.83 -24.59 -4.41
N VAL A 373 -25.53 -25.13 -5.43
CA VAL A 373 -26.47 -26.26 -5.22
C VAL A 373 -25.78 -27.57 -4.86
N ARG A 374 -24.47 -27.71 -5.15
CA ARG A 374 -23.67 -28.87 -4.73
C ARG A 374 -23.21 -28.80 -3.28
N LEU A 375 -23.31 -27.64 -2.63
CA LEU A 375 -22.99 -27.51 -1.21
C LEU A 375 -24.08 -28.17 -0.35
N PRO A 376 -23.74 -28.75 0.82
CA PRO A 376 -24.69 -29.48 1.66
C PRO A 376 -25.97 -28.71 2.06
N ARG A 377 -25.88 -27.37 2.15
CA ARG A 377 -27.00 -26.49 2.48
C ARG A 377 -27.37 -25.54 1.34
N GLY A 378 -26.88 -25.78 0.12
CA GLY A 378 -27.19 -24.94 -1.02
C GLY A 378 -26.87 -23.46 -0.77
N TYR A 379 -27.85 -22.61 -1.09
CA TYR A 379 -27.82 -21.16 -0.83
C TYR A 379 -27.80 -20.78 0.66
N ASP A 380 -28.22 -21.68 1.55
CA ASP A 380 -28.26 -21.46 2.99
C ASP A 380 -26.93 -21.87 3.68
N THR A 381 -25.93 -22.29 2.88
CA THR A 381 -24.57 -22.57 3.37
C THR A 381 -23.94 -21.31 3.97
N GLN A 382 -23.43 -21.44 5.19
CA GLN A 382 -22.73 -20.37 5.90
C GLN A 382 -21.28 -20.29 5.40
N VAL A 383 -20.83 -19.12 4.95
CA VAL A 383 -19.50 -18.99 4.30
C VAL A 383 -18.33 -18.93 5.28
N GLY A 384 -18.60 -18.72 6.58
CA GLY A 384 -17.59 -18.56 7.62
C GLY A 384 -16.90 -17.19 7.61
N GLU A 385 -15.93 -16.99 8.52
CA GLU A 385 -15.19 -15.74 8.64
C GLU A 385 -14.48 -15.40 7.32
N ARG A 386 -14.81 -14.22 6.76
CA ARG A 386 -14.31 -13.73 5.46
C ARG A 386 -14.47 -14.72 4.29
N GLY A 387 -15.42 -15.66 4.38
CA GLY A 387 -15.62 -16.67 3.33
C GLY A 387 -14.54 -17.76 3.28
N GLY A 388 -13.84 -18.02 4.38
CA GLY A 388 -12.73 -19.00 4.45
C GLY A 388 -13.11 -20.45 4.10
N GLN A 389 -14.40 -20.78 4.01
CA GLN A 389 -14.88 -22.10 3.59
C GLN A 389 -15.05 -22.26 2.07
N LEU A 390 -14.79 -21.20 1.29
CA LEU A 390 -14.95 -21.18 -0.16
C LEU A 390 -13.60 -20.95 -0.86
N SER A 391 -13.44 -21.45 -2.07
CA SER A 391 -12.27 -21.14 -2.91
C SER A 391 -12.28 -19.68 -3.37
N GLY A 392 -11.13 -19.15 -3.80
CA GLY A 392 -11.02 -17.79 -4.35
C GLY A 392 -12.00 -17.56 -5.50
N GLY A 393 -12.06 -18.49 -6.46
CA GLY A 393 -13.01 -18.42 -7.57
C GLY A 393 -14.49 -18.52 -7.18
N GLN A 394 -14.82 -19.25 -6.12
CA GLN A 394 -16.19 -19.28 -5.58
C GLN A 394 -16.59 -17.95 -4.95
N ARG A 395 -15.70 -17.34 -4.15
CA ARG A 395 -15.94 -16.00 -3.57
C ARG A 395 -16.14 -14.94 -4.66
N GLN A 396 -15.32 -14.98 -5.70
CA GLN A 396 -15.42 -14.04 -6.82
C GLN A 396 -16.75 -14.17 -7.58
N ARG A 397 -17.22 -15.40 -7.84
CA ARG A 397 -18.52 -15.63 -8.49
C ARG A 397 -19.70 -15.16 -7.63
N ILE A 398 -19.60 -15.24 -6.30
CA ILE A 398 -20.60 -14.66 -5.39
C ILE A 398 -20.58 -13.13 -5.47
N ALA A 399 -19.41 -12.50 -5.55
CA ALA A 399 -19.30 -11.05 -5.74
C ALA A 399 -19.87 -10.60 -7.10
N LEU A 400 -19.64 -11.37 -8.17
CA LEU A 400 -20.29 -11.15 -9.47
C LEU A 400 -21.82 -11.24 -9.36
N ALA A 401 -22.34 -12.25 -8.64
CA ALA A 401 -23.79 -12.38 -8.42
C ALA A 401 -24.36 -11.15 -7.68
N ARG A 402 -23.65 -10.57 -6.71
CA ARG A 402 -24.05 -9.30 -6.08
C ARG A 402 -24.15 -8.17 -7.10
N ALA A 403 -23.17 -8.03 -7.99
CA ALA A 403 -23.14 -7.00 -9.02
C ALA A 403 -24.24 -7.20 -10.10
N PHE A 404 -24.62 -8.44 -10.40
CA PHE A 404 -25.80 -8.73 -11.21
C PHE A 404 -27.09 -8.32 -10.51
N LEU A 405 -27.25 -8.67 -9.22
CA LEU A 405 -28.44 -8.37 -8.44
C LEU A 405 -28.66 -6.86 -8.26
N GLN A 406 -27.58 -6.09 -8.13
CA GLN A 406 -27.62 -4.64 -7.98
C GLN A 406 -28.10 -3.92 -9.26
N ASP A 407 -27.85 -4.48 -10.45
CA ASP A 407 -28.20 -3.92 -11.76
C ASP A 407 -27.85 -2.43 -12.00
N SER A 408 -26.67 -2.02 -11.57
CA SER A 408 -26.22 -0.63 -11.73
C SER A 408 -25.80 -0.30 -13.17
N PRO A 409 -26.06 0.92 -13.68
CA PRO A 409 -25.68 1.34 -15.04
C PRO A 409 -24.16 1.50 -15.24
N ILE A 410 -23.40 1.69 -14.16
CA ILE A 410 -21.94 1.81 -14.19
C ILE A 410 -21.33 0.61 -13.45
N LEU A 411 -20.37 -0.05 -14.09
CA LEU A 411 -19.66 -1.20 -13.55
C LEU A 411 -18.18 -0.87 -13.36
N ILE A 412 -17.64 -1.13 -12.17
CA ILE A 412 -16.21 -0.99 -11.88
C ILE A 412 -15.64 -2.38 -11.60
N LEU A 413 -14.60 -2.74 -12.35
CA LEU A 413 -13.89 -4.01 -12.24
C LEU A 413 -12.44 -3.73 -11.84
N ASP A 414 -12.07 -4.08 -10.61
CA ASP A 414 -10.71 -3.89 -10.09
C ASP A 414 -10.04 -5.26 -9.90
N GLU A 415 -9.10 -5.58 -10.78
CA GLU A 415 -8.39 -6.86 -10.86
C GLU A 415 -9.26 -8.11 -10.59
N PRO A 416 -10.40 -8.28 -11.28
CA PRO A 416 -11.45 -9.21 -10.85
C PRO A 416 -11.09 -10.71 -10.99
N THR A 417 -9.86 -11.04 -11.35
CA THR A 417 -9.38 -12.41 -11.64
C THR A 417 -8.00 -12.71 -11.05
N SER A 418 -7.35 -11.81 -10.30
CA SER A 418 -5.95 -11.99 -9.88
C SER A 418 -5.74 -13.08 -8.81
N ALA A 419 -6.78 -13.42 -8.03
CA ALA A 419 -6.72 -14.40 -6.94
C ALA A 419 -7.45 -15.74 -7.24
N VAL A 420 -7.47 -16.17 -8.51
CA VAL A 420 -8.30 -17.28 -8.99
C VAL A 420 -7.47 -18.34 -9.72
N ASP A 421 -7.76 -19.62 -9.46
CA ASP A 421 -7.26 -20.78 -10.20
C ASP A 421 -7.73 -20.80 -11.68
N THR A 422 -6.93 -21.40 -12.55
CA THR A 422 -7.14 -21.43 -14.01
C THR A 422 -8.49 -22.05 -14.43
N GLU A 423 -9.00 -23.03 -13.68
CA GLU A 423 -10.29 -23.69 -13.97
C GLU A 423 -11.47 -22.76 -13.67
N SER A 424 -11.44 -22.06 -12.52
CA SER A 424 -12.47 -21.08 -12.14
C SER A 424 -12.41 -19.78 -12.96
N GLU A 425 -11.25 -19.45 -13.53
CA GLU A 425 -11.04 -18.21 -14.31
C GLU A 425 -11.99 -18.09 -15.50
N SER A 426 -12.19 -19.18 -16.26
CA SER A 426 -13.02 -19.17 -17.47
C SER A 426 -14.48 -18.83 -17.16
N ALA A 427 -15.03 -19.39 -16.07
CA ALA A 427 -16.40 -19.11 -15.63
C ALA A 427 -16.56 -17.66 -15.14
N ILE A 428 -15.55 -17.13 -14.46
CA ILE A 428 -15.54 -15.75 -13.97
C ILE A 428 -15.47 -14.76 -15.13
N LEU A 429 -14.57 -14.99 -16.10
CA LEU A 429 -14.48 -14.17 -17.31
C LEU A 429 -15.77 -14.20 -18.13
N ALA A 430 -16.43 -15.36 -18.24
CA ALA A 430 -17.73 -15.47 -18.89
C ALA A 430 -18.80 -14.65 -18.15
N GLY A 431 -18.86 -14.75 -16.82
CA GLY A 431 -19.74 -13.95 -15.97
C GLY A 431 -19.49 -12.44 -16.12
N ILE A 432 -18.23 -12.01 -16.10
CA ILE A 432 -17.83 -10.61 -16.31
C ILE A 432 -18.25 -10.11 -17.69
N LYS A 433 -17.95 -10.83 -18.77
CA LYS A 433 -18.36 -10.46 -20.14
C LYS A 433 -19.87 -10.29 -20.27
N ARG A 434 -20.65 -11.11 -19.55
CA ARG A 434 -22.11 -11.00 -19.50
C ARG A 434 -22.55 -9.76 -18.70
N LEU A 435 -21.90 -9.49 -17.57
CA LEU A 435 -22.19 -8.34 -16.69
C LEU A 435 -21.90 -7.00 -17.37
N MET A 436 -20.89 -6.94 -18.24
CA MET A 436 -20.47 -5.73 -18.97
C MET A 436 -21.45 -5.28 -20.07
N ARG A 437 -22.49 -6.04 -20.40
CA ARG A 437 -23.39 -5.71 -21.51
C ARG A 437 -24.34 -4.57 -21.14
N GLY A 438 -24.39 -3.53 -21.98
CA GLY A 438 -25.31 -2.41 -21.84
C GLY A 438 -25.02 -1.46 -20.68
N ARG A 439 -23.76 -1.44 -20.20
CA ARG A 439 -23.31 -0.63 -19.06
C ARG A 439 -22.07 0.17 -19.43
N THR A 440 -21.86 1.32 -18.78
CA THR A 440 -20.54 1.97 -18.77
C THR A 440 -19.62 1.14 -17.88
N VAL A 441 -18.43 0.77 -18.35
CA VAL A 441 -17.52 -0.12 -17.62
C VAL A 441 -16.17 0.54 -17.43
N LEU A 442 -15.64 0.52 -16.21
CA LEU A 442 -14.28 0.90 -15.89
C LEU A 442 -13.52 -0.36 -15.46
N VAL A 443 -12.43 -0.67 -16.15
CA VAL A 443 -11.64 -1.89 -15.93
C VAL A 443 -10.22 -1.51 -15.51
N ILE A 444 -9.81 -1.92 -14.32
CA ILE A 444 -8.42 -1.88 -13.85
C ILE A 444 -7.92 -3.31 -13.82
N THR A 445 -6.94 -3.63 -14.66
CA THR A 445 -6.39 -4.97 -14.71
C THR A 445 -5.04 -4.99 -15.39
N HIS A 446 -4.20 -5.96 -15.00
CA HIS A 446 -2.97 -6.31 -15.69
C HIS A 446 -3.18 -7.36 -16.80
N ARG A 447 -4.40 -7.91 -16.93
CA ARG A 447 -4.73 -8.91 -17.96
C ARG A 447 -5.15 -8.24 -19.27
N SER A 448 -4.34 -8.44 -20.30
CA SER A 448 -4.55 -7.88 -21.64
C SER A 448 -5.89 -8.28 -22.26
N SER A 449 -6.34 -9.52 -22.07
CA SER A 449 -7.61 -10.02 -22.62
C SER A 449 -8.85 -9.23 -22.20
N MET A 450 -8.78 -8.52 -21.07
CA MET A 450 -9.82 -7.64 -20.56
C MET A 450 -9.66 -6.20 -21.07
N LEU A 451 -8.42 -5.76 -21.30
CA LEU A 451 -8.10 -4.46 -21.88
C LEU A 451 -8.41 -4.41 -23.38
N ASP A 452 -8.18 -5.51 -24.12
CA ASP A 452 -8.45 -5.62 -25.56
C ASP A 452 -9.93 -5.37 -25.91
N GLY A 453 -10.83 -5.62 -24.95
CA GLY A 453 -12.28 -5.40 -25.10
C GLY A 453 -12.75 -3.99 -24.71
N CYS A 454 -11.84 -3.10 -24.35
CA CYS A 454 -12.14 -1.71 -23.98
C CYS A 454 -12.15 -0.82 -25.23
N ALA A 455 -13.13 0.09 -25.27
CA ALA A 455 -13.25 1.09 -26.33
C ALA A 455 -12.29 2.26 -26.14
N ALA A 456 -11.82 2.52 -24.92
CA ALA A 456 -10.81 3.53 -24.64
C ALA A 456 -9.85 3.06 -23.54
N LEU A 457 -8.64 3.62 -23.52
CA LEU A 457 -7.65 3.40 -22.48
C LEU A 457 -7.17 4.73 -21.90
N VAL A 458 -7.19 4.84 -20.57
CA VAL A 458 -6.61 5.96 -19.81
C VAL A 458 -5.39 5.45 -19.06
N ALA A 459 -4.22 5.97 -19.42
CA ALA A 459 -2.96 5.67 -18.75
C ALA A 459 -2.65 6.72 -17.68
N ILE A 460 -2.41 6.27 -16.45
CA ILE A 460 -2.04 7.12 -15.32
C ILE A 460 -0.59 6.85 -14.94
N GLU A 461 0.23 7.90 -14.96
CA GLU A 461 1.59 7.87 -14.39
C GLU A 461 1.78 9.05 -13.45
N ASN A 462 2.34 8.78 -12.25
CA ASN A 462 2.61 9.79 -11.23
C ASN A 462 1.43 10.74 -10.97
N GLY A 463 0.21 10.18 -10.91
CA GLY A 463 -1.00 10.95 -10.64
C GLY A 463 -1.56 11.78 -11.80
N ARG A 464 -1.01 11.66 -13.00
CA ARG A 464 -1.45 12.40 -14.19
C ARG A 464 -1.91 11.47 -15.29
N VAL A 465 -2.86 11.92 -16.12
CA VAL A 465 -3.26 11.22 -17.35
C VAL A 465 -2.20 11.49 -18.41
N VAL A 466 -1.61 10.43 -18.97
CA VAL A 466 -0.50 10.51 -19.94
C VAL A 466 -0.93 10.11 -21.35
N ALA A 467 -2.00 9.32 -21.49
CA ALA A 467 -2.61 8.99 -22.78
C ALA A 467 -4.12 8.78 -22.62
N ASP A 468 -4.88 9.34 -23.57
CA ASP A 468 -6.30 9.08 -23.82
C ASP A 468 -6.39 8.53 -25.25
N ALA A 469 -6.57 7.21 -25.37
CA ALA A 469 -6.70 6.56 -26.67
C ALA A 469 -8.18 6.27 -26.93
N THR A 470 -8.88 7.19 -27.57
CA THR A 470 -10.24 6.99 -28.11
C THR A 470 -10.16 6.67 -29.62
N PRO A 471 -10.73 5.56 -30.13
CA PRO A 471 -11.05 5.41 -31.54
C PRO A 471 -12.47 5.96 -31.78
N SER A 472 -12.60 7.12 -32.43
CA SER A 472 -13.87 7.60 -32.95
C SER A 472 -13.82 7.75 -34.48
N PRO A 473 -14.89 7.33 -35.21
CA PRO A 473 -14.93 7.35 -36.66
C PRO A 473 -15.19 8.78 -37.18
N ALA A 474 -14.53 9.12 -38.29
CA ALA A 474 -14.83 10.23 -39.19
C ALA A 474 -15.53 11.46 -38.58
N SER A 475 -14.74 12.35 -37.98
CA SER A 475 -15.10 13.77 -37.83
C SER A 475 -13.94 14.60 -38.35
N THR A 476 -14.24 15.43 -39.34
CA THR A 476 -13.41 16.49 -39.89
C THR A 476 -12.61 17.18 -38.79
N ARG A 477 -11.27 17.15 -38.90
CA ARG A 477 -10.36 17.88 -38.01
C ARG A 477 -10.85 19.33 -37.90
N PRO A 478 -11.12 19.88 -36.71
CA PRO A 478 -11.16 21.31 -36.56
C PRO A 478 -9.73 21.80 -36.74
N SER A 479 -9.52 22.62 -37.78
CA SER A 479 -8.38 23.52 -37.85
C SER A 479 -8.37 24.33 -36.56
N VAL A 480 -7.34 24.12 -35.72
CA VAL A 480 -7.08 24.99 -34.57
C VAL A 480 -6.74 26.37 -35.15
N THR A 481 -7.71 27.28 -35.08
CA THR A 481 -7.43 28.71 -35.25
C THR A 481 -6.67 29.16 -34.00
N PRO A 482 -5.51 29.81 -34.13
CA PRO A 482 -4.71 30.23 -32.99
C PRO A 482 -5.39 31.42 -32.30
N SER A 483 -6.18 31.15 -31.27
CA SER A 483 -6.75 32.17 -30.41
C SER A 483 -5.79 32.49 -29.26
N ALA A 484 -5.15 33.66 -29.37
CA ALA A 484 -4.46 34.41 -28.32
C ALA A 484 -3.30 33.72 -27.59
N LEU A 485 -2.27 33.29 -28.35
CA LEU A 485 -0.90 33.31 -27.85
C LEU A 485 -0.50 34.76 -27.54
N ARG A 486 -0.48 35.11 -26.26
CA ARG A 486 0.29 36.27 -25.78
C ARG A 486 1.72 36.12 -26.33
N LYS A 487 2.11 37.00 -27.25
CA LYS A 487 3.49 37.15 -27.73
C LYS A 487 4.40 37.42 -26.52
N ARG A 488 5.01 36.39 -25.97
CA ARG A 488 6.30 36.50 -25.29
C ARG A 488 7.36 36.45 -26.40
N PRO A 489 8.30 37.41 -26.47
CA PRO A 489 9.43 37.28 -27.39
C PRO A 489 10.21 35.99 -27.10
N SER A 490 10.60 35.34 -28.19
CA SER A 490 11.26 34.04 -28.29
C SER A 490 12.65 34.05 -27.66
N ASN A 491 12.73 33.69 -26.38
CA ASN A 491 13.98 33.31 -25.72
C ASN A 491 14.40 31.84 -26.00
N VAL A 492 13.77 31.17 -26.97
CA VAL A 492 14.09 29.77 -27.35
C VAL A 492 15.57 29.63 -27.72
N MET A 493 16.12 30.62 -28.41
CA MET A 493 17.53 30.69 -28.79
C MET A 493 18.50 30.80 -27.59
N ASN A 494 18.02 31.18 -26.41
CA ASN A 494 18.84 31.17 -25.19
C ASN A 494 18.97 29.78 -24.59
N HIS A 495 18.17 28.80 -25.02
CA HIS A 495 18.27 27.43 -24.51
C HIS A 495 19.48 26.70 -25.10
N PRO A 496 20.32 26.02 -24.28
CA PRO A 496 21.51 25.30 -24.78
C PRO A 496 21.21 24.32 -25.92
N ALA A 497 20.11 23.56 -25.82
CA ALA A 497 19.70 22.63 -26.88
C ALA A 497 19.35 23.32 -28.22
N ALA A 498 18.78 24.54 -28.19
CA ALA A 498 18.51 25.31 -29.41
C ALA A 498 19.83 25.75 -30.07
N ARG A 499 20.76 26.25 -29.26
CA ARG A 499 22.08 26.69 -29.75
C ARG A 499 22.85 25.54 -30.37
N ALA A 500 22.92 24.41 -29.66
CA ALA A 500 23.56 23.20 -30.15
C ALA A 500 22.93 22.69 -31.46
N TRP A 501 21.60 22.72 -31.57
CA TRP A 501 20.93 22.36 -32.83
C TRP A 501 21.29 23.33 -33.98
N CYS A 502 21.25 24.64 -33.73
CA CYS A 502 21.53 25.65 -34.75
C CYS A 502 23.00 25.67 -35.20
N GLU A 503 23.91 25.18 -34.37
CA GLU A 503 25.31 24.96 -34.74
C GLU A 503 25.45 23.82 -35.76
N LEU A 504 24.69 22.73 -35.59
CA LEU A 504 24.65 21.61 -36.55
C LEU A 504 23.84 21.95 -37.81
N TYR A 505 22.76 22.72 -37.68
CA TYR A 505 21.86 23.09 -38.77
C TYR A 505 21.62 24.61 -38.83
N PRO A 506 22.59 25.39 -39.35
CA PRO A 506 22.44 26.84 -39.49
C PRO A 506 21.21 27.20 -40.34
N GLY A 507 20.31 28.01 -39.79
CA GLY A 507 19.10 28.49 -40.48
C GLY A 507 17.82 27.66 -40.26
N VAL A 508 17.86 26.57 -39.47
CA VAL A 508 16.67 25.82 -39.05
C VAL A 508 16.34 26.16 -37.59
N GLU A 509 15.56 27.22 -37.40
CA GLU A 509 15.24 27.69 -36.04
C GLU A 509 14.19 26.81 -35.33
N PRO A 510 14.48 26.36 -34.09
CA PRO A 510 13.51 25.70 -33.24
C PRO A 510 12.30 26.58 -32.92
N LEU A 511 11.10 26.02 -33.03
CA LEU A 511 9.87 26.73 -32.68
C LEU A 511 9.58 26.63 -31.17
N GLN A 512 9.82 25.45 -30.59
CA GLN A 512 9.59 25.19 -29.18
C GLN A 512 10.56 24.13 -28.67
N ILE A 513 11.01 24.29 -27.42
CA ILE A 513 11.77 23.28 -26.70
C ILE A 513 11.01 22.86 -25.46
N THR A 514 10.79 21.56 -25.30
CA THR A 514 10.06 20.97 -24.18
C THR A 514 10.95 19.95 -23.46
N PRO A 515 11.25 20.09 -22.17
CA PRO A 515 12.03 19.09 -21.44
C PRO A 515 11.27 17.76 -21.35
N LEU A 516 11.90 16.66 -21.76
CA LEU A 516 11.36 15.30 -21.68
C LEU A 516 12.00 14.59 -20.46
N ARG A 517 11.29 14.55 -19.33
CA ARG A 517 11.72 13.95 -18.04
C ARG A 517 13.07 14.47 -17.48
N VAL A 518 13.02 15.07 -16.29
CA VAL A 518 14.23 15.38 -15.50
C VAL A 518 14.37 14.34 -14.38
N ARG A 519 15.21 13.32 -14.56
CA ARG A 519 15.73 12.53 -13.42
C ARG A 519 17.01 13.19 -12.95
N LYS A 520 17.14 13.42 -11.64
CA LYS A 520 18.13 14.30 -11.02
C LYS A 520 19.62 14.05 -11.36
N GLN A 521 20.01 12.98 -12.09
CA GLN A 521 21.42 12.56 -12.13
C GLN A 521 21.96 11.84 -13.39
N LYS A 522 21.25 11.72 -14.53
CA LYS A 522 21.85 11.10 -15.74
C LYS A 522 21.95 12.05 -16.93
N ASN A 523 20.85 12.31 -17.63
CA ASN A 523 20.87 13.10 -18.87
C ASN A 523 19.78 14.17 -18.88
N LYS A 524 20.06 15.31 -19.50
CA LYS A 524 19.03 16.34 -19.78
C LYS A 524 18.51 16.11 -21.19
N ILE A 525 17.25 15.69 -21.31
CA ILE A 525 16.62 15.33 -22.57
C ILE A 525 15.54 16.36 -22.90
N TYR A 526 15.52 16.83 -24.15
CA TYR A 526 14.59 17.85 -24.62
C TYR A 526 14.00 17.43 -25.95
N ARG A 527 12.70 17.69 -26.15
CA ARG A 527 12.07 17.68 -27.46
C ARG A 527 12.24 19.04 -28.10
N ILE A 528 12.64 19.06 -29.36
CA ILE A 528 12.74 20.23 -30.21
C ILE A 528 11.67 20.10 -31.30
N ASP A 529 10.72 21.02 -31.29
CA ASP A 529 9.62 21.07 -32.25
C ASP A 529 9.94 22.10 -33.35
N PHE A 530 9.69 21.72 -34.62
CA PHE A 530 9.90 22.56 -35.80
C PHE A 530 8.58 22.77 -36.55
N ALA A 531 8.51 23.83 -37.37
CA ALA A 531 7.34 24.06 -38.22
C ALA A 531 7.19 22.92 -39.26
N GLY A 532 6.14 22.10 -39.10
CA GLY A 532 5.76 21.07 -40.08
C GLY A 532 6.58 19.78 -40.08
N ARG A 533 7.38 19.49 -39.04
CA ARG A 533 8.13 18.23 -38.88
C ARG A 533 7.83 17.54 -37.56
N SER A 534 8.02 16.22 -37.52
CA SER A 534 8.03 15.40 -36.30
C SER A 534 9.14 15.86 -35.34
N GLY A 535 8.91 15.76 -34.02
CA GLY A 535 9.81 16.26 -33.00
C GLY A 535 11.18 15.55 -32.98
N VAL A 536 12.24 16.32 -32.75
CA VAL A 536 13.61 15.81 -32.57
C VAL A 536 13.92 15.77 -31.07
N VAL A 537 14.54 14.69 -30.61
CA VAL A 537 15.02 14.55 -29.24
C VAL A 537 16.50 14.95 -29.16
N ALA A 538 16.77 15.97 -28.36
CA ALA A 538 18.10 16.43 -27.99
C ALA A 538 18.48 15.87 -26.61
N LYS A 539 19.48 14.98 -26.57
CA LYS A 539 19.99 14.34 -25.37
C LYS A 539 21.35 14.91 -25.01
N ARG A 540 21.45 15.55 -23.84
CA ARG A 540 22.72 16.02 -23.26
C ARG A 540 23.18 15.03 -22.18
N GLY A 541 24.36 14.45 -22.36
CA GLY A 541 24.96 13.49 -21.44
C GLY A 541 26.47 13.66 -21.30
N LEU A 542 27.09 12.81 -20.49
CA LEU A 542 28.55 12.74 -20.35
C LEU A 542 29.19 12.21 -21.63
N LYS A 543 30.39 12.70 -21.94
CA LYS A 543 31.13 12.37 -23.17
C LYS A 543 31.34 10.87 -23.36
N GLU A 544 31.67 10.12 -22.31
CA GLU A 544 31.94 8.67 -22.39
C GLU A 544 30.75 7.88 -22.96
N GLY A 545 29.55 8.03 -22.38
CA GLY A 545 28.33 7.36 -22.86
C GLY A 545 27.87 7.88 -24.23
N ALA A 546 28.00 9.19 -24.47
CA ALA A 546 27.58 9.79 -25.74
C ALA A 546 28.47 9.34 -26.92
N LEU A 547 29.77 9.09 -26.70
CA LEU A 547 30.66 8.56 -27.73
C LEU A 547 30.29 7.13 -28.13
N ILE A 548 29.85 6.30 -27.18
CA ILE A 548 29.33 4.95 -27.46
C ILE A 548 28.09 5.04 -28.33
N GLU A 549 27.11 5.85 -27.93
CA GLU A 549 25.85 6.00 -28.66
C GLU A 549 26.08 6.59 -30.07
N ARG A 550 26.97 7.57 -30.21
CA ARG A 550 27.42 8.09 -31.50
C ARG A 550 28.00 6.99 -32.38
N ALA A 551 28.91 6.16 -31.85
CA ALA A 551 29.53 5.09 -32.62
C ALA A 551 28.48 4.09 -33.13
N VAL A 552 27.47 3.77 -32.31
CA VAL A 552 26.35 2.90 -32.71
C VAL A 552 25.54 3.52 -33.85
N TYR A 553 25.08 4.77 -33.70
CA TYR A 553 24.27 5.46 -34.73
C TYR A 553 25.03 5.75 -36.02
N GLU A 554 26.31 6.13 -35.96
CA GLU A 554 27.08 6.52 -37.15
C GLU A 554 27.71 5.33 -37.89
N ARG A 555 28.05 4.27 -37.16
CA ARG A 555 28.90 3.19 -37.72
C ARG A 555 28.24 1.82 -37.73
N VAL A 556 27.26 1.54 -36.86
CA VAL A 556 26.60 0.22 -36.80
C VAL A 556 25.21 0.26 -37.43
N LEU A 557 24.31 1.08 -36.89
CA LEU A 557 22.90 1.14 -37.31
C LEU A 557 22.67 1.35 -38.82
N PRO A 558 23.50 2.14 -39.55
CA PRO A 558 23.34 2.30 -41.00
C PRO A 558 23.71 1.04 -41.81
N ARG A 559 24.36 0.05 -41.19
CA ARG A 559 24.86 -1.18 -41.84
C ARG A 559 24.07 -2.43 -41.45
N VAL A 560 23.06 -2.28 -40.61
CA VAL A 560 22.22 -3.38 -40.10
C VAL A 560 20.78 -3.21 -40.57
N ALA A 561 20.10 -4.32 -40.84
CA ALA A 561 18.74 -4.33 -41.39
C ALA A 561 17.68 -4.36 -40.27
N VAL A 562 17.76 -3.43 -39.32
CA VAL A 562 16.78 -3.29 -38.23
C VAL A 562 16.08 -1.93 -38.28
N PRO A 563 14.80 -1.84 -37.87
CA PRO A 563 14.13 -0.57 -37.65
C PRO A 563 14.88 0.27 -36.60
N THR A 564 15.25 1.49 -36.96
CA THR A 564 16.03 2.42 -36.13
C THR A 564 15.41 3.82 -36.16
N LEU A 565 15.76 4.63 -35.17
CA LEU A 565 15.41 6.06 -35.16
C LEU A 565 16.37 6.83 -36.06
N GLY A 566 15.88 7.89 -36.70
CA GLY A 566 16.73 8.79 -37.46
C GLY A 566 17.74 9.48 -36.52
N TYR A 567 18.98 9.57 -36.98
CA TYR A 567 20.06 10.25 -36.29
C TYR A 567 20.38 11.57 -37.00
N HIS A 568 20.29 12.68 -36.27
CA HIS A 568 20.48 14.05 -36.77
C HIS A 568 21.84 14.65 -36.41
N GLY A 569 22.63 13.99 -35.56
CA GLY A 569 24.02 14.38 -35.34
C GLY A 569 24.43 14.46 -33.88
N PHE A 570 25.68 14.87 -33.70
CA PHE A 570 26.39 14.92 -32.42
C PHE A 570 27.21 16.20 -32.32
N LEU A 571 27.22 16.82 -31.15
CA LEU A 571 27.98 18.04 -30.87
C LEU A 571 28.65 17.95 -29.50
N GLU A 572 29.95 18.22 -29.42
CA GLU A 572 30.66 18.33 -28.15
C GLU A 572 30.48 19.74 -27.57
N GLU A 573 30.17 19.85 -26.27
CA GLU A 573 30.12 21.17 -25.63
C GLU A 573 31.54 21.71 -25.40
N PRO A 574 31.71 23.05 -25.37
CA PRO A 574 33.01 23.68 -25.07
C PRO A 574 33.59 23.33 -23.70
N ASP A 575 32.78 22.78 -22.78
CA ASP A 575 33.24 22.34 -21.46
C ASP A 575 34.09 21.07 -21.51
N GLY A 576 34.10 20.35 -22.64
CA GLY A 576 34.87 19.12 -22.86
C GLY A 576 34.31 17.87 -22.16
N GLU A 577 33.30 18.03 -21.30
CA GLU A 577 32.73 17.00 -20.44
C GLU A 577 31.37 16.49 -20.96
N HIS A 578 30.60 17.35 -21.61
CA HIS A 578 29.26 17.03 -22.08
C HIS A 578 29.17 17.01 -23.60
N CYS A 579 28.24 16.19 -24.10
CA CYS A 579 27.92 16.13 -25.53
C CYS A 579 26.41 16.12 -25.74
N TRP A 580 26.00 16.56 -26.92
CA TRP A 580 24.64 16.50 -27.43
C TRP A 580 24.52 15.43 -28.51
N ILE A 581 23.44 14.66 -28.44
CA ILE A 581 22.99 13.74 -29.48
C ILE A 581 21.58 14.15 -29.90
N PHE A 582 21.33 14.18 -31.20
CA PHE A 582 20.03 14.50 -31.77
C PHE A 582 19.49 13.30 -32.54
N ILE A 583 18.32 12.80 -32.16
CA ILE A 583 17.65 11.65 -32.78
C ILE A 583 16.16 11.92 -32.95
N ASP A 584 15.48 11.15 -33.80
CA ASP A 584 14.02 11.19 -33.90
C ASP A 584 13.37 10.86 -32.55
N GLU A 585 12.23 11.48 -32.27
CA GLU A 585 11.39 11.05 -31.15
C GLU A 585 10.91 9.61 -31.37
N ALA A 586 11.11 8.77 -30.36
CA ALA A 586 10.59 7.40 -30.35
C ALA A 586 9.07 7.42 -30.18
N ILE A 587 8.33 7.51 -31.28
CA ILE A 587 6.86 7.52 -31.32
C ILE A 587 6.35 6.08 -31.39
N GLY A 588 5.33 5.75 -30.59
CA GLY A 588 4.72 4.44 -30.57
C GLY A 588 4.18 4.03 -29.21
N ASP A 589 3.54 2.87 -29.14
CA ASP A 589 3.02 2.31 -27.89
C ASP A 589 4.16 1.88 -26.97
N SER A 590 3.92 1.90 -25.66
CA SER A 590 4.91 1.44 -24.69
C SER A 590 5.11 -0.07 -24.79
N TYR A 591 6.37 -0.51 -24.81
CA TYR A 591 6.70 -1.92 -24.74
C TYR A 591 6.23 -2.52 -23.41
N SER A 592 5.74 -3.76 -23.45
CA SER A 592 5.32 -4.49 -22.26
C SER A 592 5.78 -5.94 -22.36
N ARG A 593 6.70 -6.33 -21.48
CA ARG A 593 7.19 -7.72 -21.39
C ARG A 593 6.10 -8.73 -21.00
N LEU A 594 4.95 -8.28 -20.49
CA LEU A 594 3.84 -9.17 -20.13
C LEU A 594 3.10 -9.68 -21.37
N LEU A 595 3.16 -8.93 -22.49
CA LEU A 595 2.53 -9.29 -23.75
C LEU A 595 3.43 -10.22 -24.56
N ALA A 596 2.93 -11.43 -24.87
CA ALA A 596 3.68 -12.41 -25.66
C ALA A 596 4.05 -11.87 -27.05
N GLY A 597 3.15 -11.12 -27.70
CA GLY A 597 3.43 -10.49 -28.99
C GLY A 597 4.59 -9.49 -28.93
N HIS A 598 4.71 -8.74 -27.84
CA HIS A 598 5.80 -7.77 -27.64
C HIS A 598 7.13 -8.51 -27.42
N ARG A 599 7.14 -9.54 -26.56
CA ARG A 599 8.34 -10.38 -26.36
C ARG A 599 8.80 -11.05 -27.65
N ALA A 600 7.86 -11.52 -28.47
CA ALA A 600 8.15 -12.10 -29.79
C ALA A 600 8.79 -11.07 -30.74
N GLU A 601 8.28 -9.84 -30.77
CA GLU A 601 8.87 -8.77 -31.57
C GLU A 601 10.25 -8.35 -31.05
N ALA A 602 10.45 -8.31 -29.73
CA ALA A 602 11.75 -8.04 -29.12
C ALA A 602 12.78 -9.13 -29.47
N GLY A 603 12.37 -10.39 -29.44
CA GLY A 603 13.19 -11.52 -29.88
C GLY A 603 13.57 -11.43 -31.35
N ARG A 604 12.61 -11.12 -32.24
CA ARG A 604 12.89 -10.93 -33.67
C ARG A 604 13.84 -9.76 -33.93
N TRP A 605 13.57 -8.61 -33.31
CA TRP A 605 14.39 -7.41 -33.48
C TRP A 605 15.83 -7.62 -33.00
N LEU A 606 16.02 -8.22 -31.81
CA LEU A 606 17.36 -8.56 -31.31
C LEU A 606 18.05 -9.57 -32.20
N GLY A 607 17.32 -10.58 -32.69
CA GLY A 607 17.88 -11.59 -33.59
C GLY A 607 18.39 -10.98 -34.88
N LEU A 608 17.63 -10.06 -35.48
CA LEU A 608 18.06 -9.28 -36.65
C LEU A 608 19.28 -8.42 -36.34
N LEU A 609 19.29 -7.69 -35.22
CA LEU A 609 20.42 -6.87 -34.80
C LEU A 609 21.68 -7.72 -34.65
N HIS A 610 21.63 -8.76 -33.83
CA HIS A 610 22.77 -9.59 -33.51
C HIS A 610 23.32 -10.34 -34.72
N ALA A 611 22.45 -10.85 -35.59
CA ALA A 611 22.86 -11.54 -36.81
C ALA A 611 23.51 -10.59 -37.82
N SER A 612 22.98 -9.38 -38.00
CA SER A 612 23.50 -8.42 -38.98
C SER A 612 24.70 -7.62 -38.49
N ALA A 613 24.78 -7.33 -37.19
CA ALA A 613 25.88 -6.56 -36.63
C ALA A 613 27.19 -7.35 -36.57
N ALA A 614 27.15 -8.69 -36.55
CA ALA A 614 28.34 -9.55 -36.38
C ALA A 614 29.46 -9.31 -37.42
N ASP A 615 29.14 -8.84 -38.62
CA ASP A 615 30.11 -8.56 -39.68
C ASP A 615 30.60 -7.10 -39.69
N VAL A 616 30.09 -6.24 -38.82
CA VAL A 616 30.45 -4.83 -38.80
C VAL A 616 31.84 -4.67 -38.17
N PRO A 617 32.84 -4.09 -38.88
CA PRO A 617 34.21 -4.01 -38.38
C PRO A 617 34.37 -2.89 -37.34
N ILE A 618 33.89 -3.11 -36.11
CA ILE A 618 33.86 -2.09 -35.05
C ILE A 618 34.46 -2.54 -33.71
N ASN A 619 35.00 -3.77 -33.63
CA ASN A 619 35.42 -4.47 -32.40
C ASN A 619 36.40 -3.71 -31.48
N GLY A 620 37.04 -2.64 -31.94
CA GLY A 620 37.97 -1.80 -31.15
C GLY A 620 37.43 -0.41 -30.75
N HIS A 621 36.20 -0.05 -31.11
CA HIS A 621 35.63 1.29 -30.84
C HIS A 621 34.48 1.28 -29.83
N LEU A 622 34.00 0.09 -29.43
CA LEU A 622 32.97 -0.08 -28.41
C LEU A 622 33.58 -0.79 -27.20
N PRO A 623 33.09 -0.50 -25.97
CA PRO A 623 33.54 -1.20 -24.77
C PRO A 623 33.15 -2.68 -24.81
N ASP A 624 33.73 -3.48 -23.91
CA ASP A 624 33.35 -4.88 -23.79
C ASP A 624 31.86 -5.03 -23.46
N GLY A 625 31.14 -5.79 -24.29
CA GLY A 625 29.74 -6.16 -24.05
C GLY A 625 29.58 -7.55 -23.43
N GLY A 626 30.68 -8.19 -23.03
CA GLY A 626 30.76 -9.58 -22.60
C GLY A 626 30.88 -9.77 -21.09
N PRO A 627 31.25 -10.98 -20.63
CA PRO A 627 31.33 -11.32 -19.21
C PRO A 627 32.32 -10.44 -18.43
N ARG A 628 33.43 -10.01 -19.04
CA ARG A 628 34.46 -9.21 -18.37
C ARG A 628 33.90 -7.91 -17.79
N ARG A 629 33.05 -7.19 -18.55
CA ARG A 629 32.37 -5.99 -18.05
C ARG A 629 31.57 -6.25 -16.76
N TYR A 630 30.89 -7.39 -16.68
CA TYR A 630 30.05 -7.71 -15.51
C TYR A 630 30.88 -8.20 -14.32
N LEU A 631 32.05 -8.80 -14.56
CA LEU A 631 33.04 -9.06 -13.50
C LEU A 631 33.55 -7.76 -12.88
N GLU A 632 33.89 -6.77 -13.71
CA GLU A 632 34.34 -5.45 -13.24
C GLU A 632 33.24 -4.75 -12.41
N ILE A 633 31.96 -4.85 -12.84
CA ILE A 633 30.80 -4.36 -12.07
C ILE A 633 30.65 -5.11 -10.74
N LEU A 634 30.82 -6.43 -10.74
CA LEU A 634 30.73 -7.27 -9.55
C LEU A 634 31.80 -6.90 -8.53
N GLN A 635 33.06 -6.81 -8.96
CA GLN A 635 34.19 -6.43 -8.11
C GLN A 635 34.00 -5.03 -7.52
N ALA A 636 33.63 -4.05 -8.36
CA ALA A 636 33.33 -2.70 -7.91
C ALA A 636 32.16 -2.67 -6.91
N THR A 637 31.16 -3.53 -7.08
CA THR A 637 30.02 -3.65 -6.15
C THR A 637 30.47 -4.18 -4.80
N CYS A 638 31.30 -5.23 -4.76
CA CYS A 638 31.87 -5.77 -3.52
C CYS A 638 32.65 -4.71 -2.76
N ASP A 639 33.55 -4.01 -3.44
CA ASP A 639 34.39 -2.97 -2.85
C ASP A 639 33.55 -1.80 -2.32
N PHE A 640 32.52 -1.39 -3.07
CA PHE A 640 31.66 -0.28 -2.69
C PHE A 640 30.84 -0.59 -1.44
N ILE A 641 30.28 -1.80 -1.33
CA ILE A 641 29.55 -2.22 -0.12
C ILE A 641 30.52 -2.17 1.08
N GLN A 642 31.70 -2.76 0.94
CA GLN A 642 32.70 -2.79 2.02
C GLN A 642 33.07 -1.41 2.54
N GLN A 643 33.24 -0.45 1.64
CA GLN A 643 33.65 0.93 1.97
C GLN A 643 32.57 1.74 2.69
N HIS A 644 31.32 1.29 2.72
CA HIS A 644 30.19 2.06 3.25
C HIS A 644 29.36 1.30 4.31
N LEU A 645 29.87 0.17 4.83
CA LEU A 645 29.23 -0.55 5.94
C LEU A 645 29.21 0.26 7.25
N ASP A 646 30.11 1.23 7.39
CA ASP A 646 30.22 2.12 8.55
C ASP A 646 29.27 3.33 8.50
N ASN A 647 28.39 3.41 7.49
CA ASN A 647 27.42 4.50 7.39
C ASN A 647 26.49 4.51 8.63
N PRO A 648 26.44 5.61 9.41
CA PRO A 648 25.73 5.66 10.69
C PRO A 648 24.20 5.56 10.58
N VAL A 649 23.64 5.64 9.37
CA VAL A 649 22.20 5.50 9.11
C VAL A 649 21.77 4.02 9.02
N LEU A 650 22.71 3.09 8.83
CA LEU A 650 22.41 1.66 8.74
C LEU A 650 22.17 1.07 10.14
N THR A 651 21.13 0.25 10.27
CA THR A 651 20.90 -0.52 11.49
C THR A 651 21.86 -1.73 11.57
N PRO A 652 22.09 -2.34 12.75
CA PRO A 652 22.87 -3.58 12.84
C PRO A 652 22.34 -4.71 11.94
N ASP A 653 21.02 -4.77 11.72
CA ASP A 653 20.41 -5.75 10.83
C ASP A 653 20.72 -5.44 9.35
N ASP A 654 20.73 -4.15 8.97
CA ASP A 654 21.11 -3.72 7.62
C ASP A 654 22.58 -4.04 7.31
N VAL A 655 23.48 -3.80 8.27
CA VAL A 655 24.91 -4.11 8.13
C VAL A 655 25.12 -5.62 7.98
N ALA A 656 24.51 -6.44 8.84
CA ALA A 656 24.62 -7.90 8.76
C ALA A 656 24.08 -8.44 7.42
N LEU A 657 22.99 -7.87 6.90
CA LEU A 657 22.43 -8.24 5.60
C LEU A 657 23.39 -7.87 4.45
N LEU A 658 23.97 -6.67 4.47
CA LEU A 658 24.91 -6.21 3.45
C LEU A 658 26.21 -7.01 3.46
N GLU A 659 26.74 -7.36 4.63
CA GLU A 659 27.89 -8.25 4.79
C GLU A 659 27.61 -9.65 4.21
N GLN A 660 26.41 -10.20 4.45
CA GLN A 660 25.99 -11.48 3.87
C GLN A 660 25.97 -11.42 2.34
N HIS A 661 25.39 -10.35 1.77
CA HIS A 661 25.34 -10.18 0.32
C HIS A 661 26.72 -9.96 -0.29
N GLN A 662 27.57 -9.15 0.36
CA GLN A 662 28.95 -8.94 -0.06
C GLN A 662 29.72 -10.27 -0.10
N ALA A 663 29.61 -11.10 0.93
CA ALA A 663 30.25 -12.41 0.97
C ALA A 663 29.80 -13.30 -0.19
N ARG A 664 28.49 -13.30 -0.52
CA ARG A 664 27.96 -14.03 -1.67
C ARG A 664 28.49 -13.49 -3.00
N LEU A 665 28.60 -12.18 -3.16
CA LEU A 665 29.15 -11.56 -4.37
C LEU A 665 30.63 -11.87 -4.55
N CYS A 666 31.43 -11.87 -3.48
CA CYS A 666 32.83 -12.29 -3.50
C CYS A 666 32.98 -13.77 -3.87
N ASP A 667 32.10 -14.65 -3.36
CA ASP A 667 32.05 -16.06 -3.75
C ASP A 667 31.71 -16.24 -5.24
N ILE A 668 30.81 -15.43 -5.77
CA ILE A 668 30.51 -15.42 -7.21
C ILE A 668 31.73 -14.96 -8.02
N ALA A 669 32.44 -13.92 -7.56
CA ALA A 669 33.63 -13.42 -8.23
C ALA A 669 34.77 -14.44 -8.25
N ALA A 670 34.92 -15.23 -7.18
CA ALA A 670 35.93 -16.28 -7.09
C ALA A 670 35.69 -17.46 -8.05
N ARG A 671 34.44 -17.67 -8.48
CA ARG A 671 34.00 -18.75 -9.38
C ARG A 671 33.47 -18.20 -10.72
N TRP A 672 33.94 -17.02 -11.11
CA TRP A 672 33.46 -16.29 -12.30
C TRP A 672 33.71 -17.05 -13.62
N ASP A 673 34.74 -17.89 -13.64
CA ASP A 673 35.06 -18.82 -14.73
C ASP A 673 33.84 -19.64 -15.19
N ARG A 674 32.95 -20.02 -14.26
CA ARG A 674 31.71 -20.73 -14.59
C ARG A 674 30.73 -19.93 -15.47
N LEU A 675 30.66 -18.61 -15.30
CA LEU A 675 29.82 -17.75 -16.16
C LEU A 675 30.50 -17.48 -17.51
N GLU A 676 31.84 -17.43 -17.52
CA GLU A 676 32.63 -17.33 -18.75
C GLU A 676 32.47 -18.59 -19.62
N GLU A 677 32.51 -19.79 -19.02
CA GLU A 677 32.26 -21.06 -19.71
C GLU A 677 30.88 -21.10 -20.39
N VAL A 678 29.84 -20.52 -19.77
CA VAL A 678 28.49 -20.44 -20.39
C VAL A 678 28.49 -19.51 -21.61
N CYS A 679 29.37 -18.51 -21.62
CA CYS A 679 29.52 -17.58 -22.74
C CYS A 679 30.51 -18.09 -23.80
N GLU A 680 31.27 -19.15 -23.51
CA GLU A 680 32.27 -19.69 -24.41
C GLU A 680 31.62 -20.29 -25.67
N GLY A 681 32.18 -19.98 -26.84
CA GLY A 681 31.62 -20.41 -28.12
C GLY A 681 30.39 -19.61 -28.59
N ALA A 682 29.85 -18.71 -27.76
CA ALA A 682 28.81 -17.79 -28.21
C ALA A 682 29.41 -16.72 -29.15
N PRO A 683 28.74 -16.39 -30.25
CA PRO A 683 29.22 -15.41 -31.21
C PRO A 683 29.22 -14.00 -30.62
N ARG A 684 30.21 -13.21 -31.04
CA ARG A 684 30.35 -11.80 -30.63
C ARG A 684 29.61 -10.90 -31.60
N THR A 685 28.89 -9.92 -31.07
CA THR A 685 28.06 -9.00 -31.84
C THR A 685 27.87 -7.68 -31.07
N LEU A 686 27.10 -6.75 -31.62
CA LEU A 686 26.66 -5.56 -30.90
C LEU A 686 25.64 -5.96 -29.84
N VAL A 687 25.95 -5.69 -28.58
CA VAL A 687 25.09 -5.88 -27.41
C VAL A 687 24.54 -4.51 -27.02
N HIS A 688 23.23 -4.36 -26.92
CA HIS A 688 22.58 -3.15 -26.44
C HIS A 688 22.91 -2.87 -24.96
N GLY A 689 22.98 -3.92 -24.15
CA GLY A 689 23.46 -3.89 -22.76
C GLY A 689 22.43 -3.39 -21.74
N ASP A 690 21.56 -2.44 -22.13
CA ASP A 690 20.39 -2.00 -21.35
C ASP A 690 19.05 -2.25 -22.06
N PHE A 691 18.87 -3.45 -22.62
CA PHE A 691 17.67 -3.80 -23.36
C PHE A 691 16.48 -4.09 -22.44
N ASN A 692 15.72 -3.05 -22.11
CA ASN A 692 14.57 -3.11 -21.20
C ASN A 692 13.38 -2.28 -21.71
N GLY A 693 12.18 -2.53 -21.18
CA GLY A 693 10.95 -1.89 -21.68
C GLY A 693 10.90 -0.35 -21.64
N LYS A 694 11.76 0.31 -20.86
CA LYS A 694 11.85 1.78 -20.84
C LYS A 694 12.53 2.34 -22.08
N ASN A 695 13.39 1.55 -22.72
CA ASN A 695 14.22 1.90 -23.89
C ASN A 695 13.61 1.41 -25.21
N LEU A 696 12.34 0.97 -25.18
CA LEU A 696 11.63 0.36 -26.30
C LEU A 696 10.29 1.06 -26.55
N ARG A 697 9.93 1.25 -27.82
CA ARG A 697 8.59 1.62 -28.27
C ARG A 697 8.14 0.72 -29.41
N LEU A 698 6.84 0.51 -29.50
CA LEU A 698 6.21 -0.27 -30.57
C LEU A 698 5.63 0.68 -31.62
N ARG A 699 6.13 0.56 -32.83
CA ARG A 699 5.71 1.33 -33.97
C ARG A 699 4.91 0.43 -34.90
N SER A 700 3.65 0.79 -35.16
CA SER A 700 2.83 0.09 -36.14
C SER A 700 2.89 0.83 -37.47
N GLU A 701 3.45 0.18 -38.50
CA GLU A 701 3.45 0.70 -39.87
C GLU A 701 2.92 -0.37 -40.83
N ASN A 702 1.97 0.01 -41.68
CA ASN A 702 1.38 -0.87 -42.71
C ASN A 702 0.85 -2.21 -42.19
N GLY A 703 0.33 -2.24 -40.95
CA GLY A 703 -0.21 -3.45 -40.32
C GLY A 703 0.84 -4.37 -39.67
N HIS A 704 2.12 -4.02 -39.73
CA HIS A 704 3.19 -4.71 -39.03
C HIS A 704 3.66 -3.89 -37.83
N SER A 705 3.68 -4.52 -36.65
CA SER A 705 4.24 -3.92 -35.44
C SER A 705 5.73 -4.22 -35.41
N SER A 706 6.57 -3.18 -35.36
CA SER A 706 8.01 -3.30 -35.14
C SER A 706 8.42 -2.58 -33.87
N ILE A 707 9.56 -2.96 -33.30
CA ILE A 707 10.15 -2.24 -32.16
C ILE A 707 11.17 -1.23 -32.66
N VAL A 708 11.16 -0.06 -32.04
CA VAL A 708 12.25 0.92 -32.12
C VAL A 708 12.94 1.02 -30.76
N VAL A 709 14.26 1.12 -30.81
CA VAL A 709 15.14 1.06 -29.65
C VAL A 709 15.96 2.34 -29.59
N PHE A 710 16.14 2.86 -28.38
CA PHE A 710 16.89 4.09 -28.12
C PHE A 710 17.70 3.95 -26.83
N ASP A 711 18.60 4.91 -26.58
CA ASP A 711 19.51 4.93 -25.44
C ASP A 711 20.59 3.83 -25.49
N TRP A 712 21.57 4.03 -26.37
CA TRP A 712 22.68 3.09 -26.61
C TRP A 712 23.91 3.33 -25.72
N GLU A 713 23.81 4.12 -24.65
CA GLU A 713 24.95 4.43 -23.77
C GLU A 713 25.59 3.20 -23.15
N ALA A 714 24.79 2.16 -22.91
CA ALA A 714 25.24 0.91 -22.34
C ALA A 714 25.72 -0.11 -23.40
N ALA A 715 25.75 0.26 -24.68
CA ALA A 715 26.09 -0.67 -25.75
C ALA A 715 27.56 -1.09 -25.71
N GLY A 716 27.84 -2.31 -26.14
CA GLY A 716 29.19 -2.86 -26.17
C GLY A 716 29.34 -3.93 -27.23
N TRP A 717 30.58 -4.34 -27.51
CA TRP A 717 30.87 -5.43 -28.42
C TRP A 717 31.22 -6.71 -27.66
N GLY A 718 30.37 -7.73 -27.74
CA GLY A 718 30.51 -8.90 -26.88
C GLY A 718 29.49 -9.99 -27.13
N VAL A 719 29.33 -10.86 -26.14
CA VAL A 719 28.37 -11.96 -26.17
C VAL A 719 26.98 -11.42 -25.84
N PRO A 720 25.91 -11.76 -26.58
CA PRO A 720 24.57 -11.16 -26.46
C PRO A 720 23.78 -11.56 -25.20
N ALA A 721 24.45 -12.13 -24.19
CA ALA A 721 23.80 -12.69 -23.01
C ALA A 721 22.89 -11.66 -22.32
N ALA A 722 23.40 -10.46 -22.05
CA ALA A 722 22.67 -9.42 -21.31
C ALA A 722 21.36 -8.98 -21.98
N ASP A 723 21.31 -8.98 -23.32
CA ASP A 723 20.10 -8.62 -24.07
C ASP A 723 19.07 -9.75 -24.08
N LEU A 724 19.51 -11.00 -23.94
CA LEU A 724 18.66 -12.20 -23.85
C LEU A 724 18.13 -12.48 -22.45
N ALA A 725 18.52 -11.68 -21.46
CA ALA A 725 18.12 -11.83 -20.06
C ALA A 725 16.60 -12.01 -19.92
N GLN A 726 16.19 -12.89 -19.01
CA GLN A 726 14.78 -13.12 -18.68
C GLN A 726 14.51 -12.53 -17.30
N ALA A 727 13.61 -11.55 -17.24
CA ALA A 727 13.30 -10.87 -15.98
C ALA A 727 12.36 -11.73 -15.12
N ALA A 728 12.57 -11.75 -13.80
CA ALA A 728 11.62 -12.32 -12.85
C ALA A 728 10.25 -11.60 -12.94
N GLN A 729 9.16 -12.21 -12.44
CA GLN A 729 7.78 -11.72 -12.63
C GLN A 729 7.56 -10.25 -12.25
N PHE A 730 8.35 -9.68 -11.33
CA PHE A 730 8.22 -8.29 -10.88
C PHE A 730 9.37 -7.34 -11.31
N SER A 731 10.39 -7.85 -11.99
CA SER A 731 11.57 -7.08 -12.38
C SER A 731 11.38 -6.23 -13.63
N SER A 732 11.98 -5.05 -13.69
CA SER A 732 12.01 -4.23 -14.93
C SER A 732 13.38 -4.24 -15.61
N LEU A 733 14.28 -5.14 -15.21
CA LEU A 733 15.65 -5.19 -15.67
C LEU A 733 15.83 -5.73 -17.10
N SER A 734 14.83 -6.39 -17.68
CA SER A 734 14.95 -6.88 -19.06
C SER A 734 13.63 -6.78 -19.81
N ALA A 735 13.73 -6.67 -21.13
CA ALA A 735 12.60 -6.82 -22.05
C ALA A 735 12.03 -8.25 -22.05
N SER A 736 12.78 -9.25 -21.58
CA SER A 736 12.43 -10.68 -21.63
C SER A 736 12.07 -11.11 -23.06
N PRO A 737 13.01 -11.02 -24.02
CA PRO A 737 12.72 -11.39 -25.40
C PRO A 737 12.34 -12.87 -25.49
N ASP A 738 11.43 -13.18 -26.41
CA ASP A 738 11.03 -14.55 -26.70
C ASP A 738 12.19 -15.30 -27.38
N LEU A 739 12.79 -16.25 -26.66
CA LEU A 739 13.95 -17.00 -27.13
C LEU A 739 13.68 -17.82 -28.40
N PRO A 740 12.50 -18.46 -28.59
CA PRO A 740 12.16 -19.12 -29.86
C PRO A 740 12.14 -18.16 -31.05
N SER A 741 11.53 -16.98 -30.89
CA SER A 741 11.53 -15.93 -31.92
C SER A 741 12.94 -15.44 -32.23
N TYR A 742 13.76 -15.22 -31.19
CA TYR A 742 15.17 -14.87 -31.36
C TYR A 742 15.96 -15.95 -32.11
N TRP A 743 15.82 -17.21 -31.70
CA TRP A 743 16.49 -18.34 -32.32
C TRP A 743 16.16 -18.46 -33.81
N SER A 744 14.91 -18.25 -34.18
CA SER A 744 14.46 -18.32 -35.58
C SER A 744 15.21 -17.35 -36.51
N MET A 745 15.69 -16.23 -35.97
CA MET A 745 16.44 -15.22 -36.72
C MET A 745 17.94 -15.51 -36.81
N VAL A 746 18.54 -16.11 -35.79
CA VAL A 746 20.01 -16.28 -35.70
C VAL A 746 20.51 -17.65 -36.13
N ARG A 747 19.64 -18.68 -36.17
CA ARG A 747 20.01 -20.09 -36.37
C ARG A 747 20.83 -20.36 -37.64
N GLU A 748 20.57 -19.64 -38.74
CA GLU A 748 21.28 -19.84 -40.01
C GLU A 748 22.72 -19.35 -39.94
N ARG A 749 22.97 -18.35 -39.09
CA ARG A 749 24.26 -17.70 -38.96
C ARG A 749 25.09 -18.27 -37.82
N TRP A 750 24.43 -18.86 -36.83
CA TRP A 750 25.04 -19.44 -35.63
C TRP A 750 24.75 -20.96 -35.54
N PRO A 751 25.29 -21.79 -36.46
CA PRO A 751 24.93 -23.20 -36.60
C PRO A 751 25.33 -24.06 -35.39
N ASN A 752 26.25 -23.59 -34.55
CA ASN A 752 26.71 -24.29 -33.36
C ASN A 752 25.90 -23.94 -32.09
N ALA A 753 24.98 -22.98 -32.15
CA ALA A 753 24.11 -22.67 -31.02
C ALA A 753 22.93 -23.66 -30.96
N SER A 754 22.62 -24.18 -29.79
CA SER A 754 21.41 -24.99 -29.54
C SER A 754 20.37 -24.19 -28.75
N PRO A 755 19.08 -24.56 -28.79
CA PRO A 755 18.06 -23.95 -27.92
C PRO A 755 18.46 -23.99 -26.44
N ASP A 756 18.98 -25.12 -25.96
CA ASP A 756 19.45 -25.26 -24.57
C ASP A 756 20.63 -24.32 -24.26
N ALA A 757 21.56 -24.14 -25.21
CA ALA A 757 22.67 -23.20 -25.06
C ALA A 757 22.16 -21.75 -24.98
N LEU A 758 21.12 -21.39 -25.75
CA LEU A 758 20.49 -20.07 -25.69
C LEU A 758 19.74 -19.83 -24.38
N GLU A 759 19.06 -20.84 -23.84
CA GLU A 759 18.42 -20.73 -22.52
C GLU A 759 19.45 -20.51 -21.41
N ARG A 760 20.55 -21.28 -21.43
CA ARG A 760 21.68 -21.05 -20.50
C ARG A 760 22.29 -19.66 -20.67
N LEU A 761 22.47 -19.21 -21.91
CA LEU A 761 22.98 -17.87 -22.20
C LEU A 761 22.04 -16.76 -21.69
N ALA A 762 20.72 -16.96 -21.79
CA ALA A 762 19.71 -16.06 -21.27
C ALA A 762 19.70 -16.01 -19.73
N HIS A 763 19.91 -17.15 -19.05
CA HIS A 763 20.09 -17.18 -17.60
C HIS A 763 21.38 -16.46 -17.16
N CYS A 764 22.49 -16.66 -17.89
CA CYS A 764 23.73 -15.90 -17.68
C CYS A 764 23.49 -14.39 -17.87
N GLY A 765 22.74 -14.02 -18.91
CA GLY A 765 22.27 -12.65 -19.13
C GLY A 765 21.46 -12.08 -17.97
N SER A 766 20.61 -12.91 -17.37
CA SER A 766 19.78 -12.51 -16.22
C SER A 766 20.66 -12.19 -15.00
N ALA A 767 21.71 -12.97 -14.77
CA ALA A 767 22.72 -12.67 -13.75
C ALA A 767 23.45 -11.34 -14.05
N PHE A 768 23.89 -11.12 -15.30
CA PHE A 768 24.54 -9.88 -15.72
C PHE A 768 23.64 -8.65 -15.50
N ARG A 769 22.35 -8.75 -15.83
CA ARG A 769 21.39 -7.66 -15.63
C ARG A 769 21.09 -7.42 -14.15
N ALA A 770 21.06 -8.46 -13.32
CA ALA A 770 20.94 -8.32 -11.87
C ALA A 770 22.16 -7.60 -11.27
N LEU A 771 23.37 -7.92 -11.72
CA LEU A 771 24.62 -7.23 -11.31
C LEU A 771 24.61 -5.75 -11.72
N ALA A 772 24.16 -5.43 -12.93
CA ALA A 772 23.97 -4.04 -13.35
C ALA A 772 22.89 -3.32 -12.50
N GLY A 773 21.81 -4.03 -12.14
CA GLY A 773 20.78 -3.51 -11.23
C GLY A 773 21.31 -3.17 -9.84
N LEU A 774 22.16 -4.05 -9.28
CA LEU A 774 22.85 -3.83 -8.01
C LEU A 774 23.71 -2.57 -8.07
N SER A 775 24.55 -2.41 -9.09
CA SER A 775 25.43 -1.25 -9.19
C SER A 775 24.68 0.08 -9.31
N TRP A 776 23.46 0.08 -9.86
CA TRP A 776 22.60 1.27 -9.89
C TRP A 776 21.96 1.62 -8.54
N ALA A 777 21.79 0.66 -7.64
CA ALA A 777 21.21 0.89 -6.31
C ALA A 777 22.24 1.44 -5.32
N LEU A 778 23.51 1.04 -5.46
CA LEU A 778 24.60 1.34 -4.54
C LEU A 778 24.87 2.82 -4.25
N PRO A 779 24.75 3.78 -5.18
CA PRO A 779 25.03 5.18 -4.88
C PRO A 779 24.22 5.74 -3.70
N ASN A 780 23.06 5.16 -3.39
CA ASN A 780 22.26 5.55 -2.22
C ASN A 780 22.90 5.13 -0.89
N LEU A 781 23.75 4.09 -0.88
CA LEU A 781 24.45 3.61 0.32
C LEU A 781 25.48 4.63 0.84
N ALA A 782 26.02 5.46 -0.05
CA ALA A 782 26.91 6.58 0.30
C ALA A 782 26.16 7.86 0.70
N SER A 783 24.83 7.81 0.82
CA SER A 783 23.99 8.98 1.10
C SER A 783 23.27 8.87 2.45
N ASP A 784 22.65 9.96 2.90
CA ASP A 784 21.77 10.01 4.09
C ASP A 784 20.55 9.07 3.98
N TRP A 785 20.31 8.48 2.80
CA TRP A 785 19.21 7.55 2.51
C TRP A 785 19.68 6.09 2.42
N ALA A 786 20.82 5.75 3.02
CA ALA A 786 21.40 4.40 2.96
C ALA A 786 20.43 3.28 3.38
N HIS A 787 19.55 3.54 4.37
CA HIS A 787 18.50 2.61 4.80
C HIS A 787 17.51 2.22 3.68
N ALA A 788 17.31 3.07 2.67
CA ALA A 788 16.43 2.79 1.53
C ALA A 788 17.11 1.91 0.45
N CYS A 789 18.41 1.62 0.60
CA CYS A 789 19.19 0.81 -0.33
C CYS A 789 18.93 -0.70 -0.13
N ALA A 790 18.83 -1.16 1.12
CA ALA A 790 18.76 -2.58 1.48
C ALA A 790 17.60 -3.34 0.79
N PRO A 791 16.37 -2.82 0.68
CA PRO A 791 15.29 -3.52 -0.05
C PRO A 791 15.58 -3.71 -1.54
N ASN A 792 16.21 -2.73 -2.20
CA ASN A 792 16.54 -2.82 -3.61
C ASN A 792 17.69 -3.82 -3.86
N VAL A 793 18.71 -3.80 -2.99
CA VAL A 793 19.80 -4.79 -3.02
C VAL A 793 19.24 -6.19 -2.83
N GLN A 794 18.31 -6.39 -1.90
CA GLN A 794 17.67 -7.68 -1.66
C GLN A 794 16.95 -8.22 -2.91
N VAL A 795 16.22 -7.37 -3.63
CA VAL A 795 15.49 -7.76 -4.85
C VAL A 795 16.48 -8.23 -5.92
N TYR A 796 17.52 -7.45 -6.20
CA TYR A 796 18.49 -7.81 -7.24
C TYR A 796 19.37 -9.00 -6.85
N MET A 797 19.70 -9.16 -5.57
CA MET A 797 20.37 -10.37 -5.06
C MET A 797 19.48 -11.61 -5.21
N THR A 798 18.17 -11.49 -5.03
CA THR A 798 17.22 -12.59 -5.25
C THR A 798 17.18 -12.99 -6.72
N GLU A 799 17.12 -12.01 -7.63
CA GLU A 799 17.16 -12.26 -9.09
C GLU A 799 18.49 -12.87 -9.54
N LEU A 800 19.61 -12.39 -9.00
CA LEU A 800 20.93 -12.94 -9.25
C LEU A 800 20.99 -14.42 -8.82
N ASN A 801 20.54 -14.72 -7.61
CA ASN A 801 20.56 -16.10 -7.09
C ASN A 801 19.63 -17.04 -7.88
N ASP A 802 18.43 -16.62 -8.29
CA ASP A 802 17.54 -17.43 -9.15
C ASP A 802 18.19 -17.71 -10.51
N ALA A 803 18.84 -16.72 -11.12
CA ALA A 803 19.57 -16.91 -12.37
C ALA A 803 20.72 -17.91 -12.22
N LEU A 804 21.50 -17.82 -11.15
CA LEU A 804 22.60 -18.73 -10.85
C LEU A 804 22.10 -20.15 -10.52
N GLU A 805 20.99 -20.28 -9.79
CA GLU A 805 20.38 -21.57 -9.49
C GLU A 805 19.96 -22.31 -10.77
N ARG A 806 19.36 -21.60 -11.73
CA ARG A 806 19.00 -22.15 -13.04
C ARG A 806 20.20 -22.54 -13.89
N LEU A 807 21.35 -21.91 -13.67
CA LEU A 807 22.63 -22.32 -14.24
C LEU A 807 23.27 -23.52 -13.51
N GLY A 808 22.69 -23.97 -12.41
CA GLY A 808 23.20 -25.07 -11.60
C GLY A 808 24.42 -24.68 -10.76
N TRP A 809 24.55 -23.41 -10.37
CA TRP A 809 25.72 -22.85 -9.69
C TRP A 809 26.15 -23.62 -8.43
N ASP A 810 25.19 -24.08 -7.62
CA ASP A 810 25.46 -24.77 -6.35
C ASP A 810 25.48 -26.32 -6.49
N LYS A 811 25.29 -26.88 -7.70
CA LYS A 811 25.23 -28.33 -7.94
C LYS A 811 26.55 -28.95 -8.42
N ARG A 812 27.63 -28.17 -8.54
CA ARG A 812 28.95 -28.60 -9.05
C ARG A 812 30.09 -28.06 -8.22
#